data_AF-A0A9P9PA21-F1
#
_entry.id   AF-A0A9P9PA21-F1
#
_cell.length_a   1.000
_cell.length_b   1.000
_cell.length_c   1.000
_cell.angle_alpha   90.00
_cell.angle_beta   90.00
_cell.angle_gamma   90.00
#
_symmetry.space_group_name_H-M   'P 1'
#
loop_
_entity.id
_entity.type
_entity.pdbx_description
1 polymer ?
#
loop_
_entity_poly.entity_id
_entity_poly.type
_entity_poly.pdbx_seq_one_letter_code
_entity_poly.pdbx_strand_id
1 'polypeptide(L)'
;MENRWMHAATVKYSPRVGKPPGWLPCRHISGYFLSEEGKNPPLFFTHIYDPKPSPGTVPTLTASIETQLGNSEAADRHYQQMTYFVSFSQTELLCFLPSTTTQKCLPSKWKFTRCGTHGFHETLGIDADKLRFYWTLESHDALALQTAYQVTVIEIPPGGPNSDGGGKVIWDSKKCISPAQRNILCKPTEGFHATTEYHWLVTVWDQEDREFTSESNSFFTAYPRSQLLPPLSMNQTYMPHTALIFRTWFENIEDKWKAWWIGDGGDKPIYLRRSFILEQKPTRAIAFVAGLGHHNFSANGAPASDHVLDPGWTNYHRTVQYVAHDLTSVLHPGENVIGAHIGNGFYAGDQGDRFFWPKYEDNTYVRYGNELCFFAELHLFYPDGTHDIIKSDSDWQVRKSATTLANIYASETHDRRQYPVELDAAGFDASSWKPAKGLTGPRGFLKYQSQPPVTRHETFNSISTTSPRPGVVCYDLGQNASTMVKIVVEGNTGSEITIRYAETAYEDGTVKMPDPLFKEFETGVYSTFILAGTGSSETWEPDFSFTSARYIQLEGVSTEPGHDFLSYIRRLANPSHVNQLLNALKWTFTSNLFSYHTDCPQIEKFGWLEVTHLLAPATQYMVDMEDLYTKILDDILDAQEPNGLVPTMAPEIRYMCGPLHDTITWGCALIFIPDILKKYYGSTHTIPKMYRAGERYMGYMTKKERKGGLIEHGLGDWGRGIAHGNAQANIETAVYHECLCCMERFVVTLGLTDEAAKWKSEASRIYDVYNKHLLVTDDPERPYAYYTSLDNYPTRDRDAVCQAVALQFNMVPLQHKDDVMKAFLDDVADGKLRSGEIGLRYLFNTLHDANRPDLVLQMARQEEHPSYMRFLRRGETTLLEFWQDECRSKCHDMLGSILEWFYVAVLGIKVSEDGYRTFTVAPPYVSEFDAVKGTFECPYGEIAVDFKRGKDGVVVLELTVPLSTTPTVLLPDPSSMAQVTRHADKSSSKTETGASILLRHGKYSVRIT
;
A
#
# COMPACT_ATOMS: atom_id res chain seq x y z
N MET A 1 -2.29 -23.23 42.05
CA MET A 1 -3.04 -22.96 43.30
C MET A 1 -2.51 -21.65 43.89
N GLU A 2 -3.42 -20.83 44.42
CA GLU A 2 -3.22 -19.64 45.27
C GLU A 2 -2.27 -18.50 44.83
N ASN A 3 -2.90 -17.34 44.61
CA ASN A 3 -2.27 -16.03 44.40
C ASN A 3 -1.74 -15.41 45.71
N ARG A 4 -0.47 -14.97 45.71
CA ARG A 4 0.06 -13.75 46.38
C ARG A 4 1.29 -13.34 45.53
N TRP A 5 1.58 -12.10 45.15
CA TRP A 5 1.40 -10.79 45.78
C TRP A 5 1.35 -9.68 44.71
N MET A 6 0.61 -8.59 44.95
CA MET A 6 1.18 -7.22 44.99
C MET A 6 0.11 -6.21 45.44
N HIS A 7 0.43 -5.43 46.49
CA HIS A 7 -0.33 -4.25 46.89
C HIS A 7 0.40 -3.00 46.41
N ALA A 8 -0.31 -2.08 45.75
CA ALA A 8 0.09 -0.69 45.58
C ALA A 8 -1.00 0.23 46.14
N ALA A 9 -0.60 1.36 46.75
CA ALA A 9 -1.43 2.06 47.72
C ALA A 9 -2.54 2.94 47.11
N THR A 10 -3.75 2.83 47.64
CA THR A 10 -4.87 3.71 47.32
C THR A 10 -4.88 4.95 48.22
N VAL A 11 -4.57 6.14 47.67
CA VAL A 11 -4.81 7.41 48.37
C VAL A 11 -6.17 7.97 47.96
N LYS A 12 -7.11 7.98 48.90
CA LYS A 12 -8.44 8.60 48.70
C LYS A 12 -8.35 10.11 48.80
N TYR A 13 -9.02 10.83 47.89
CA TYR A 13 -9.49 12.19 48.15
C TYR A 13 -11.01 12.28 47.93
N SER A 14 -11.68 12.96 48.85
CA SER A 14 -13.14 13.14 48.90
C SER A 14 -13.51 14.57 48.46
N PRO A 15 -14.63 14.78 47.75
CA PRO A 15 -15.01 16.12 47.27
C PRO A 15 -15.68 16.95 48.38
N ARG A 16 -15.35 18.25 48.47
CA ARG A 16 -16.19 19.26 49.13
C ARG A 16 -16.14 20.61 48.41
N VAL A 17 -17.27 21.31 48.49
CA VAL A 17 -17.64 22.52 47.73
C VAL A 17 -17.21 23.80 48.45
N GLY A 18 -16.80 24.83 47.69
CA GLY A 18 -16.67 26.21 48.19
C GLY A 18 -16.22 27.21 47.10
N LYS A 19 -17.03 28.25 46.84
CA LYS A 19 -16.66 29.49 46.10
C LYS A 19 -16.75 30.70 47.07
N PRO A 20 -16.51 31.96 46.64
CA PRO A 20 -15.22 32.61 46.37
C PRO A 20 -15.02 33.89 47.23
N PRO A 21 -13.85 34.57 47.18
CA PRO A 21 -13.73 35.83 46.40
C PRO A 21 -12.31 36.03 45.78
N GLY A 22 -11.97 37.02 44.94
CA GLY A 22 -12.71 38.06 44.22
C GLY A 22 -11.76 39.04 43.47
N TRP A 23 -12.25 39.68 42.39
CA TRP A 23 -11.80 40.96 41.80
C TRP A 23 -10.35 41.22 41.26
N LEU A 24 -10.21 41.09 39.92
CA LEU A 24 -9.91 42.18 38.94
C LEU A 24 -8.50 42.90 38.92
N PRO A 25 -8.11 43.63 37.83
CA PRO A 25 -6.86 43.31 37.11
C PRO A 25 -5.88 44.49 36.85
N CYS A 26 -4.69 44.19 36.31
CA CYS A 26 -3.75 45.11 35.61
C CYS A 26 -2.59 44.29 34.99
N ARG A 27 -1.81 44.71 33.97
CA ARG A 27 -1.92 45.74 32.92
C ARG A 27 -0.82 45.47 31.87
N HIS A 28 -0.98 45.89 30.62
CA HIS A 28 0.15 46.03 29.69
C HIS A 28 1.15 47.09 30.18
N ILE A 29 2.46 46.82 30.04
CA ILE A 29 3.50 47.86 29.90
C ILE A 29 4.48 47.42 28.80
N SER A 30 4.67 48.31 27.82
CA SER A 30 5.71 48.27 26.79
C SER A 30 7.01 48.90 27.31
N GLY A 31 8.17 48.38 26.90
CA GLY A 31 9.47 48.98 27.19
C GLY A 31 10.41 48.93 25.98
N TYR A 32 10.63 50.09 25.35
CA TYR A 32 11.72 50.32 24.39
C TYR A 32 13.05 50.49 25.13
N PHE A 33 14.16 50.03 24.55
CA PHE A 33 15.43 50.76 24.60
C PHE A 33 16.19 50.63 23.28
N LEU A 34 16.80 51.74 22.86
CA LEU A 34 17.58 51.94 21.62
C LEU A 34 19.07 52.12 21.97
N SER A 35 19.89 52.30 20.93
CA SER A 35 21.30 52.76 20.92
C SER A 35 22.39 51.69 21.18
N GLU A 36 23.56 51.72 20.51
CA GLU A 36 23.89 52.15 19.13
C GLU A 36 25.30 51.66 18.72
N GLU A 37 25.60 51.75 17.41
CA GLU A 37 26.92 51.79 16.73
C GLU A 37 27.99 50.68 16.91
N GLY A 38 28.62 50.26 15.78
CA GLY A 38 29.93 49.57 15.89
C GLY A 38 30.63 48.86 14.70
N LYS A 39 30.65 49.41 13.47
CA LYS A 39 31.72 49.19 12.44
C LYS A 39 31.91 47.80 11.75
N ASN A 40 31.28 47.66 10.57
CA ASN A 40 31.78 47.37 9.19
C ASN A 40 33.10 46.56 8.87
N PRO A 41 33.22 46.02 7.62
CA PRO A 41 33.87 44.72 7.33
C PRO A 41 35.09 44.80 6.35
N PRO A 42 35.51 43.66 5.76
CA PRO A 42 35.82 43.65 4.33
C PRO A 42 35.34 42.41 3.51
N LEU A 43 34.57 42.70 2.45
CA LEU A 43 34.70 42.34 1.00
C LEU A 43 35.70 41.24 0.53
N PHE A 44 35.58 40.60 -0.63
CA PHE A 44 34.78 40.83 -1.87
C PHE A 44 34.37 39.44 -2.49
N PHE A 45 33.95 39.19 -3.75
CA PHE A 45 33.91 39.92 -5.04
C PHE A 45 32.73 39.37 -5.92
N THR A 46 32.31 40.13 -6.94
CA THR A 46 31.51 39.68 -8.11
C THR A 46 31.99 40.44 -9.35
N HIS A 47 31.87 39.86 -10.55
CA HIS A 47 32.02 40.61 -11.81
C HIS A 47 30.84 40.42 -12.76
N ILE A 48 30.38 41.55 -13.32
CA ILE A 48 29.29 41.73 -14.28
C ILE A 48 29.92 42.09 -15.63
N TYR A 49 29.30 41.75 -16.77
CA TYR A 49 29.30 42.61 -17.96
C TYR A 49 28.12 42.33 -18.92
N ASP A 50 27.41 43.40 -19.29
CA ASP A 50 26.56 43.59 -20.47
C ASP A 50 26.78 45.06 -20.90
N PRO A 51 26.80 45.40 -22.21
CA PRO A 51 25.71 46.27 -22.70
C PRO A 51 25.30 46.14 -24.20
N LYS A 52 24.04 46.51 -24.47
CA LYS A 52 23.41 46.88 -25.78
C LYS A 52 23.94 48.25 -26.33
N PRO A 53 23.56 48.81 -27.52
CA PRO A 53 22.42 48.52 -28.45
C PRO A 53 22.65 48.64 -30.01
N SER A 54 21.53 48.59 -30.75
CA SER A 54 21.16 48.71 -32.22
C SER A 54 21.75 49.87 -33.08
N PRO A 55 21.47 50.09 -34.41
CA PRO A 55 20.45 49.50 -35.36
C PRO A 55 20.86 49.26 -36.87
N GLY A 56 19.94 48.79 -37.76
CA GLY A 56 19.94 49.18 -39.21
C GLY A 56 19.56 48.19 -40.37
N THR A 57 18.40 48.43 -41.02
CA THR A 57 18.06 48.36 -42.49
C THR A 57 18.16 47.09 -43.42
N VAL A 58 16.99 46.51 -43.76
CA VAL A 58 16.30 46.31 -45.10
C VAL A 58 17.16 46.58 -46.39
N PRO A 59 17.12 45.80 -47.53
CA PRO A 59 15.86 45.49 -48.25
C PRO A 59 15.66 44.24 -49.17
N THR A 60 14.37 43.87 -49.29
CA THR A 60 13.58 43.36 -50.46
C THR A 60 14.11 42.32 -51.46
N LEU A 61 13.25 41.31 -51.75
CA LEU A 61 12.62 41.20 -53.08
C LEU A 61 11.27 40.46 -53.05
N THR A 62 10.34 40.93 -53.90
CA THR A 62 8.96 40.51 -54.18
C THR A 62 8.87 39.12 -54.87
N ALA A 63 7.75 38.37 -54.90
CA ALA A 63 6.43 38.85 -55.35
C ALA A 63 5.19 38.04 -54.88
N SER A 64 4.05 38.74 -55.00
CA SER A 64 2.64 38.32 -54.99
C SER A 64 2.32 37.25 -56.07
N ILE A 65 1.17 36.54 -56.09
CA ILE A 65 -0.23 37.01 -56.16
C ILE A 65 -1.19 35.91 -55.65
N GLU A 66 -2.20 36.34 -54.88
CA GLU A 66 -3.66 36.01 -54.87
C GLU A 66 -4.20 34.92 -55.85
N THR A 67 -5.36 34.24 -55.67
CA THR A 67 -6.57 34.53 -54.89
C THR A 67 -7.47 33.27 -54.73
N GLN A 68 -8.18 33.17 -53.59
CA GLN A 68 -9.60 32.73 -53.42
C GLN A 68 -10.20 31.34 -53.82
N LEU A 69 -10.99 30.84 -52.84
CA LEU A 69 -12.35 30.21 -52.91
C LEU A 69 -12.57 28.70 -53.20
N GLY A 70 -13.46 28.10 -52.39
CA GLY A 70 -14.27 26.89 -52.72
C GLY A 70 -13.96 25.63 -51.86
N ASN A 71 -14.50 25.43 -50.64
CA ASN A 71 -15.84 24.92 -50.23
C ASN A 71 -16.16 23.42 -50.50
N SER A 72 -16.98 22.85 -49.58
CA SER A 72 -17.73 21.56 -49.59
C SER A 72 -16.89 20.26 -49.56
N GLU A 73 -16.91 19.49 -48.45
CA GLU A 73 -17.89 18.47 -48.00
C GLU A 73 -17.52 17.04 -48.51
N ALA A 74 -17.28 16.05 -47.64
CA ALA A 74 -18.25 15.12 -46.99
C ALA A 74 -18.90 14.14 -48.00
N ALA A 75 -19.23 12.87 -47.75
CA ALA A 75 -18.92 11.84 -46.73
C ALA A 75 -19.27 10.44 -47.38
N ASP A 76 -19.30 9.25 -46.75
CA ASP A 76 -19.12 8.78 -45.37
C ASP A 76 -18.76 7.26 -45.34
N ARG A 77 -18.40 6.73 -44.16
CA ARG A 77 -18.55 5.35 -43.61
C ARG A 77 -18.61 4.11 -44.54
N HIS A 78 -17.76 3.14 -44.18
CA HIS A 78 -18.06 1.70 -44.24
C HIS A 78 -18.16 1.09 -42.83
N TYR A 79 -18.90 0.00 -42.68
CA TYR A 79 -18.95 -0.82 -41.47
C TYR A 79 -19.20 -2.31 -41.80
N GLN A 80 -18.81 -3.19 -40.89
CA GLN A 80 -19.02 -4.65 -40.87
C GLN A 80 -18.27 -5.51 -41.91
N GLN A 81 -17.99 -6.80 -41.65
CA GLN A 81 -17.40 -7.45 -40.46
C GLN A 81 -16.90 -8.84 -40.90
N MET A 82 -15.88 -9.41 -40.23
CA MET A 82 -15.30 -10.71 -40.61
C MET A 82 -16.15 -11.92 -40.20
N THR A 83 -16.00 -13.03 -40.92
CA THR A 83 -16.20 -14.39 -40.36
C THR A 83 -15.20 -15.38 -40.98
N TYR A 84 -14.75 -16.36 -40.17
CA TYR A 84 -13.68 -17.33 -40.45
C TYR A 84 -14.07 -18.46 -41.41
N PHE A 85 -13.08 -19.10 -42.05
CA PHE A 85 -13.02 -20.58 -42.18
C PHE A 85 -11.58 -21.09 -42.44
N VAL A 86 -11.35 -22.38 -42.14
CA VAL A 86 -10.05 -23.10 -42.21
C VAL A 86 -10.14 -24.29 -43.17
N SER A 87 -9.08 -24.58 -43.95
CA SER A 87 -8.86 -25.91 -44.56
C SER A 87 -7.37 -26.20 -44.88
N PHE A 88 -7.03 -27.47 -45.06
CA PHE A 88 -5.66 -28.02 -45.27
C PHE A 88 -5.62 -29.00 -46.46
N SER A 89 -4.60 -28.94 -47.33
CA SER A 89 -4.03 -30.06 -48.13
C SER A 89 -2.79 -29.57 -48.93
N GLN A 90 -1.55 -30.00 -48.66
CA GLN A 90 -0.83 -31.21 -49.15
C GLN A 90 -0.18 -31.13 -50.57
N THR A 91 1.18 -31.08 -50.60
CA THR A 91 2.16 -31.68 -51.58
C THR A 91 2.09 -31.28 -53.08
N GLU A 92 3.17 -31.13 -53.89
CA GLU A 92 4.55 -31.70 -53.90
C GLU A 92 5.67 -30.75 -54.42
N LEU A 93 6.92 -31.20 -54.16
CA LEU A 93 8.26 -30.93 -54.75
C LEU A 93 8.50 -29.85 -55.83
N LEU A 94 9.56 -29.06 -55.61
CA LEU A 94 10.79 -29.11 -56.45
C LEU A 94 12.00 -28.47 -55.74
N CYS A 95 13.19 -29.08 -55.86
CA CYS A 95 14.42 -28.66 -55.17
C CYS A 95 15.31 -27.78 -56.06
N PHE A 96 15.78 -26.65 -55.54
CA PHE A 96 17.04 -26.02 -55.96
C PHE A 96 17.72 -25.29 -54.78
N LEU A 97 19.04 -25.44 -54.69
CA LEU A 97 19.97 -24.76 -53.79
C LEU A 97 21.20 -24.35 -54.63
N PRO A 98 22.10 -23.46 -54.17
CA PRO A 98 21.99 -22.46 -53.10
C PRO A 98 22.43 -21.04 -53.55
N SER A 99 22.08 -19.99 -52.80
CA SER A 99 23.01 -18.87 -52.49
C SER A 99 22.33 -17.78 -51.64
N THR A 100 23.17 -17.04 -50.90
CA THR A 100 22.81 -15.91 -50.02
C THR A 100 21.77 -16.21 -48.95
N THR A 101 22.28 -16.52 -47.76
CA THR A 101 21.53 -16.45 -46.50
C THR A 101 21.08 -15.02 -46.25
N THR A 102 19.93 -14.63 -46.81
CA THR A 102 19.14 -13.56 -46.22
C THR A 102 18.65 -14.09 -44.88
N GLN A 103 19.41 -13.77 -43.84
CA GLN A 103 18.98 -13.92 -42.46
C GLN A 103 17.68 -13.13 -42.36
N LYS A 104 16.54 -13.85 -42.37
CA LYS A 104 15.25 -13.23 -42.08
C LYS A 104 15.41 -12.61 -40.70
N CYS A 105 15.51 -11.28 -40.63
CA CYS A 105 15.24 -10.57 -39.41
C CYS A 105 13.82 -10.94 -38.99
N LEU A 106 13.72 -11.91 -38.08
CA LEU A 106 12.58 -11.99 -37.20
C LEU A 106 12.47 -10.58 -36.59
N PRO A 107 11.33 -9.89 -36.73
CA PRO A 107 11.20 -8.54 -36.22
C PRO A 107 11.56 -8.59 -34.73
N SER A 108 12.56 -7.80 -34.34
CA SER A 108 13.08 -7.72 -32.98
C SER A 108 12.01 -7.08 -32.10
N LYS A 109 11.03 -7.89 -31.68
CA LYS A 109 9.94 -7.49 -30.79
C LYS A 109 10.47 -7.31 -29.38
N TRP A 110 11.23 -6.23 -29.19
CA TRP A 110 11.21 -5.52 -27.92
C TRP A 110 9.77 -5.09 -27.62
N LYS A 111 9.34 -5.31 -26.39
CA LYS A 111 7.99 -4.96 -25.94
C LYS A 111 8.11 -4.26 -24.60
N PHE A 112 7.50 -3.08 -24.51
CA PHE A 112 7.24 -2.44 -23.22
C PHE A 112 6.05 -3.17 -22.58
N THR A 113 6.26 -3.77 -21.41
CA THR A 113 5.20 -4.52 -20.70
C THR A 113 4.53 -3.72 -19.60
N ARG A 114 5.25 -2.77 -19.02
CA ARG A 114 4.75 -1.85 -18.01
C ARG A 114 5.51 -0.54 -18.14
N CYS A 115 4.80 0.57 -18.13
CA CYS A 115 5.33 1.92 -17.95
C CYS A 115 4.55 2.55 -16.81
N GLY A 116 5.18 3.38 -15.99
CA GLY A 116 4.50 3.96 -14.84
C GLY A 116 5.29 5.05 -14.14
N THR A 117 4.68 5.61 -13.09
CA THR A 117 5.26 6.67 -12.26
C THR A 117 5.37 6.17 -10.83
N HIS A 118 6.55 6.29 -10.22
CA HIS A 118 6.76 5.83 -8.85
C HIS A 118 5.89 6.62 -7.85
N GLY A 119 5.17 5.90 -6.98
CA GLY A 119 4.30 6.47 -5.95
C GLY A 119 2.87 6.75 -6.41
N PHE A 120 2.49 6.32 -7.63
CA PHE A 120 1.19 6.57 -8.26
C PHE A 120 0.70 5.32 -9.00
N HIS A 121 -0.27 4.62 -8.41
CA HIS A 121 -0.94 3.48 -9.03
C HIS A 121 -1.78 3.90 -10.24
N GLU A 122 -2.60 4.93 -10.05
CA GLU A 122 -3.36 5.62 -11.09
C GLU A 122 -2.78 7.00 -11.37
N THR A 123 -3.07 7.55 -12.54
CA THR A 123 -2.47 8.80 -13.01
C THR A 123 -3.49 9.87 -13.41
N LEU A 124 -4.73 9.81 -12.88
CA LEU A 124 -5.84 10.70 -13.27
C LEU A 124 -5.95 12.01 -12.46
N GLY A 125 -5.22 12.15 -11.35
CA GLY A 125 -5.31 13.32 -10.48
C GLY A 125 -4.00 13.77 -9.87
N ILE A 126 -2.89 13.65 -10.61
CA ILE A 126 -1.53 13.91 -10.10
C ILE A 126 -1.40 15.33 -9.51
N ASP A 127 -0.97 15.42 -8.26
CA ASP A 127 -0.71 16.65 -7.49
C ASP A 127 0.78 16.87 -7.19
N ALA A 128 1.66 16.30 -8.02
CA ALA A 128 3.11 16.37 -7.84
C ALA A 128 3.83 17.04 -9.02
N ASP A 129 4.59 18.08 -8.72
CA ASP A 129 5.37 18.86 -9.70
C ASP A 129 6.72 18.20 -10.11
N LYS A 130 6.94 16.96 -9.68
CA LYS A 130 8.14 16.14 -9.95
C LYS A 130 7.72 14.68 -10.01
N LEU A 131 7.84 14.08 -11.18
CA LEU A 131 7.50 12.68 -11.39
C LEU A 131 8.79 11.87 -11.58
N ARG A 132 8.73 10.56 -11.29
CA ARG A 132 9.82 9.64 -11.62
C ARG A 132 9.25 8.47 -12.41
N PHE A 133 9.63 8.37 -13.67
CA PHE A 133 9.15 7.32 -14.55
C PHE A 133 9.98 6.05 -14.40
N TYR A 134 9.32 4.92 -14.69
CA TYR A 134 9.94 3.62 -14.87
C TYR A 134 9.31 2.85 -16.03
N TRP A 135 10.03 1.86 -16.56
CA TRP A 135 9.51 0.94 -17.57
C TRP A 135 10.15 -0.46 -17.51
N THR A 136 9.34 -1.44 -17.90
CA THR A 136 9.67 -2.86 -17.97
C THR A 136 9.70 -3.30 -19.42
N LEU A 137 10.69 -4.11 -19.78
CA LEU A 137 10.97 -4.52 -21.15
C LEU A 137 10.99 -6.05 -21.26
N GLU A 138 10.44 -6.58 -22.34
CA GLU A 138 10.60 -7.96 -22.78
C GLU A 138 11.33 -8.00 -24.13
N SER A 139 12.16 -9.02 -24.34
CA SER A 139 12.71 -9.35 -25.64
C SER A 139 12.97 -10.85 -25.76
N HIS A 140 12.77 -11.39 -26.96
CA HIS A 140 13.18 -12.75 -27.31
C HIS A 140 14.63 -12.83 -27.82
N ASP A 141 15.28 -11.69 -28.08
CA ASP A 141 16.69 -11.65 -28.45
C ASP A 141 17.56 -12.03 -27.25
N ALA A 142 18.38 -13.05 -27.48
CA ALA A 142 19.36 -13.61 -26.57
C ALA A 142 20.40 -12.59 -26.04
N LEU A 143 20.66 -11.51 -26.78
CA LEU A 143 21.70 -10.52 -26.50
C LEU A 143 21.14 -9.10 -26.26
N ALA A 144 19.82 -8.94 -26.22
CA ALA A 144 19.14 -7.68 -25.94
C ALA A 144 19.69 -6.99 -24.68
N LEU A 145 20.09 -5.72 -24.81
CA LEU A 145 20.51 -4.84 -23.72
C LEU A 145 20.02 -3.42 -24.01
N GLN A 146 19.40 -2.76 -23.04
CA GLN A 146 19.16 -1.31 -23.15
C GLN A 146 20.49 -0.59 -22.97
N THR A 147 20.92 0.17 -23.97
CA THR A 147 22.17 0.97 -23.92
C THR A 147 21.90 2.46 -23.68
N ALA A 148 20.75 2.96 -24.12
CA ALA A 148 20.30 4.33 -23.90
C ALA A 148 18.78 4.41 -23.77
N TYR A 149 18.29 5.52 -23.22
CA TYR A 149 16.88 5.88 -23.21
C TYR A 149 16.67 7.36 -23.53
N GLN A 150 15.47 7.72 -23.92
CA GLN A 150 14.96 9.09 -24.00
C GLN A 150 13.51 9.08 -23.55
N VAL A 151 13.12 10.00 -22.68
CA VAL A 151 11.73 10.19 -22.26
C VAL A 151 11.28 11.59 -22.65
N THR A 152 10.16 11.66 -23.36
CA THR A 152 9.55 12.90 -23.85
C THR A 152 8.17 13.06 -23.25
N VAL A 153 7.87 14.21 -22.65
CA VAL A 153 6.55 14.55 -22.09
C VAL A 153 5.95 15.70 -22.90
N ILE A 154 4.71 15.48 -23.32
CA ILE A 154 3.94 16.30 -24.26
C ILE A 154 2.67 16.76 -23.56
N GLU A 155 2.48 18.06 -23.47
CA GLU A 155 1.25 18.70 -23.01
C GLU A 155 0.18 18.63 -24.11
N ILE A 156 -1.02 18.18 -23.75
CA ILE A 156 -2.18 18.12 -24.65
C ILE A 156 -3.06 19.34 -24.39
N PRO A 157 -3.43 20.12 -25.42
CA PRO A 157 -4.22 21.33 -25.24
C PRO A 157 -5.67 21.01 -24.79
N PRO A 158 -6.32 21.94 -24.06
CA PRO A 158 -7.76 21.89 -23.81
C PRO A 158 -8.53 21.67 -25.12
N GLY A 159 -9.40 20.66 -25.15
CA GLY A 159 -10.12 20.23 -26.35
C GLY A 159 -9.58 18.96 -27.01
N GLY A 160 -8.37 18.51 -26.66
CA GLY A 160 -7.76 17.29 -27.17
C GLY A 160 -6.89 17.52 -28.42
N PRO A 161 -6.35 16.44 -29.03
CA PRO A 161 -5.48 16.57 -30.19
C PRO A 161 -6.29 17.02 -31.42
N ASN A 162 -6.14 18.28 -31.80
CA ASN A 162 -6.54 18.75 -33.13
C ASN A 162 -5.87 17.89 -34.22
N SER A 163 -6.48 17.82 -35.41
CA SER A 163 -6.14 16.90 -36.51
C SER A 163 -4.70 16.94 -37.02
N ASP A 164 -3.91 17.94 -36.61
CA ASP A 164 -2.51 18.15 -36.98
C ASP A 164 -1.51 17.72 -35.89
N GLY A 165 -1.93 16.93 -34.88
CA GLY A 165 -1.04 16.31 -33.89
C GLY A 165 -0.41 17.27 -32.87
N GLY A 166 -1.06 18.41 -32.61
CA GLY A 166 -0.47 19.58 -31.94
C GLY A 166 -0.36 19.54 -30.41
N GLY A 167 0.40 18.60 -29.85
CA GLY A 167 0.86 18.66 -28.44
C GLY A 167 2.19 19.43 -28.29
N LYS A 168 2.41 20.08 -27.13
CA LYS A 168 3.65 20.83 -26.83
C LYS A 168 4.61 19.97 -26.01
N VAL A 169 5.81 19.67 -26.52
CA VAL A 169 6.87 19.04 -25.70
C VAL A 169 7.29 20.00 -24.59
N ILE A 170 6.98 19.65 -23.33
CA ILE A 170 7.35 20.45 -22.14
C ILE A 170 8.60 19.94 -21.43
N TRP A 171 8.95 18.66 -21.63
CA TRP A 171 10.16 18.07 -21.07
C TRP A 171 10.67 16.94 -21.96
N ASP A 172 11.99 16.85 -22.10
CA ASP A 172 12.68 15.85 -22.92
C ASP A 172 14.04 15.58 -22.27
N SER A 173 14.28 14.33 -21.86
CA SER A 173 15.55 13.93 -21.23
C SER A 173 16.75 13.99 -22.17
N LYS A 174 16.51 14.06 -23.49
CA LYS A 174 17.44 13.70 -24.57
C LYS A 174 17.87 12.23 -24.48
N LYS A 175 18.61 11.76 -25.50
CA LYS A 175 19.22 10.42 -25.50
C LYS A 175 20.27 10.32 -24.39
N CYS A 176 19.89 9.72 -23.27
CA CYS A 176 20.74 9.42 -22.13
C CYS A 176 21.41 8.05 -22.34
N ILE A 177 22.74 8.03 -22.49
CA ILE A 177 23.52 6.78 -22.57
C ILE A 177 23.55 6.12 -21.19
N SER A 178 22.59 5.23 -20.94
CA SER A 178 22.37 4.59 -19.64
C SER A 178 21.41 3.39 -19.75
N PRO A 179 21.67 2.29 -19.04
CA PRO A 179 20.74 1.16 -18.90
C PRO A 179 19.65 1.40 -17.84
N ALA A 180 19.53 2.62 -17.29
CA ALA A 180 18.53 2.94 -16.28
C ALA A 180 17.10 2.85 -16.82
N GLN A 181 16.21 2.30 -16.00
CA GLN A 181 14.80 2.01 -16.33
C GLN A 181 13.83 2.41 -15.21
N ARG A 182 14.35 2.99 -14.12
CA ARG A 182 13.63 3.35 -12.89
C ARG A 182 14.20 4.67 -12.36
N ASN A 183 13.42 5.40 -11.56
CA ASN A 183 13.76 6.69 -10.97
C ASN A 183 14.05 7.83 -11.96
N ILE A 184 13.55 7.78 -13.20
CA ILE A 184 13.85 8.79 -14.22
C ILE A 184 13.11 10.08 -13.89
N LEU A 185 13.82 11.03 -13.26
CA LEU A 185 13.24 12.28 -12.75
C LEU A 185 12.80 13.20 -13.89
N CYS A 186 11.48 13.26 -14.10
CA CYS A 186 10.85 14.32 -14.87
C CYS A 186 10.59 15.53 -13.97
N LYS A 187 11.12 16.68 -14.40
CA LYS A 187 10.89 17.97 -13.76
C LYS A 187 10.95 19.06 -14.85
N PRO A 188 9.82 19.47 -15.42
CA PRO A 188 9.75 20.62 -16.32
C PRO A 188 10.21 21.89 -15.60
N THR A 189 10.75 22.85 -16.35
CA THR A 189 11.28 24.11 -15.77
C THR A 189 10.19 24.95 -15.12
N GLU A 190 9.00 24.97 -15.70
CA GLU A 190 7.83 25.74 -15.26
C GLU A 190 6.89 24.92 -14.35
N GLY A 191 7.22 23.65 -14.08
CA GLY A 191 6.32 22.68 -13.44
C GLY A 191 5.31 22.09 -14.44
N PHE A 192 4.31 21.36 -13.95
CA PHE A 192 3.14 20.97 -14.74
C PHE A 192 1.99 21.95 -14.52
N HIS A 193 1.23 22.29 -15.56
CA HIS A 193 0.02 23.10 -15.42
C HIS A 193 -1.07 22.35 -14.66
N ALA A 194 -2.00 23.09 -14.06
CA ALA A 194 -3.14 22.50 -13.36
C ALA A 194 -4.15 21.92 -14.35
N THR A 195 -4.92 20.91 -13.93
CA THR A 195 -6.07 20.38 -14.68
C THR A 195 -5.74 20.06 -16.15
N THR A 196 -4.57 19.48 -16.41
CA THR A 196 -4.00 19.35 -17.76
C THR A 196 -3.64 17.90 -18.05
N GLU A 197 -3.90 17.46 -19.29
CA GLU A 197 -3.51 16.15 -19.79
C GLU A 197 -2.09 16.16 -20.38
N TYR A 198 -1.30 15.16 -20.01
CA TYR A 198 0.06 14.95 -20.48
C TYR A 198 0.20 13.55 -21.05
N HIS A 199 0.81 13.46 -22.23
CA HIS A 199 1.23 12.20 -22.84
C HIS A 199 2.74 12.06 -22.71
N TRP A 200 3.25 10.85 -22.53
CA TRP A 200 4.68 10.59 -22.48
C TRP A 200 5.06 9.28 -23.16
N LEU A 201 6.21 9.34 -23.82
CA LEU A 201 6.81 8.26 -24.58
C LEU A 201 8.19 7.98 -24.00
N VAL A 202 8.57 6.70 -23.98
CA VAL A 202 9.95 6.28 -23.77
C VAL A 202 10.48 5.61 -25.03
N THR A 203 11.59 6.13 -25.55
CA THR A 203 12.39 5.49 -26.59
C THR A 203 13.62 4.87 -25.94
N VAL A 204 13.95 3.64 -26.32
CA VAL A 204 15.15 2.92 -25.88
C VAL A 204 16.00 2.53 -27.09
N TRP A 205 17.31 2.48 -26.89
CA TRP A 205 18.26 1.97 -27.88
C TRP A 205 18.85 0.65 -27.39
N ASP A 206 19.05 -0.30 -28.31
CA ASP A 206 19.70 -1.57 -28.02
C ASP A 206 21.23 -1.56 -28.26
N GLN A 207 21.86 -2.73 -28.18
CA GLN A 207 23.29 -2.90 -28.43
C GLN A 207 23.74 -2.70 -29.89
N GLU A 208 22.81 -2.61 -30.84
CA GLU A 208 23.03 -2.34 -32.26
C GLU A 208 22.62 -0.90 -32.64
N ASP A 209 22.37 -0.04 -31.63
CA ASP A 209 21.84 1.33 -31.75
C ASP A 209 20.46 1.41 -32.44
N ARG A 210 19.67 0.32 -32.40
CA ARG A 210 18.30 0.29 -32.94
C ARG A 210 17.31 0.88 -31.95
N GLU A 211 16.37 1.66 -32.48
CA GLU A 211 15.35 2.39 -31.70
C GLU A 211 14.07 1.59 -31.51
N PHE A 212 13.54 1.60 -30.29
CA PHE A 212 12.24 1.05 -29.92
C PHE A 212 11.52 2.06 -29.03
N THR A 213 10.31 2.47 -29.40
CA THR A 213 9.49 3.44 -28.64
C THR A 213 8.26 2.75 -28.06
N SER A 214 7.86 3.13 -26.86
CA SER A 214 6.63 2.66 -26.23
C SER A 214 5.38 3.15 -26.96
N GLU A 215 4.24 2.54 -26.64
CA GLU A 215 2.95 3.21 -26.83
C GLU A 215 2.90 4.52 -26.01
N SER A 216 1.97 5.41 -26.35
CA SER A 216 1.73 6.64 -25.56
C SER A 216 1.16 6.29 -24.19
N ASN A 217 1.79 6.79 -23.14
CA ASN A 217 1.31 6.71 -21.76
C ASN A 217 0.75 8.07 -21.37
N SER A 218 -0.23 8.15 -20.48
CA SER A 218 -0.79 9.45 -20.07
C SER A 218 -0.90 9.64 -18.57
N PHE A 219 -0.98 10.91 -18.18
CA PHE A 219 -1.42 11.33 -16.86
C PHE A 219 -2.20 12.65 -16.96
N PHE A 220 -3.05 12.90 -15.98
CA PHE A 220 -3.81 14.13 -15.82
C PHE A 220 -3.46 14.75 -14.46
N THR A 221 -3.18 16.05 -14.46
CA THR A 221 -2.85 16.78 -13.23
C THR A 221 -4.10 17.33 -12.56
N ALA A 222 -4.10 17.35 -11.22
CA ALA A 222 -5.03 18.15 -10.45
C ALA A 222 -4.44 19.55 -10.23
N TYR A 223 -3.92 19.83 -9.04
CA TYR A 223 -3.29 21.11 -8.69
C TYR A 223 -1.89 20.89 -8.09
N PRO A 224 -0.85 20.63 -8.91
CA PRO A 224 0.49 20.23 -8.48
C PRO A 224 1.19 21.17 -7.49
N ARG A 225 0.78 22.45 -7.43
CA ARG A 225 1.35 23.45 -6.52
C ARG A 225 0.35 23.97 -5.49
N SER A 226 -0.80 23.33 -5.27
CA SER A 226 -1.76 23.83 -4.28
C SER A 226 -1.21 23.78 -2.86
N GLN A 227 -0.99 24.95 -2.27
CA GLN A 227 -0.59 25.15 -0.87
C GLN A 227 -1.72 25.83 -0.06
N LEU A 228 -2.93 25.84 -0.60
CA LEU A 228 -4.11 26.46 -0.01
C LEU A 228 -5.14 25.38 0.29
N LEU A 229 -5.72 25.42 1.49
CA LEU A 229 -6.88 24.61 1.81
C LEU A 229 -8.08 25.04 0.95
N PRO A 230 -9.04 24.13 0.67
CA PRO A 230 -10.29 24.49 0.02
C PRO A 230 -11.02 25.64 0.74
N PRO A 231 -11.79 26.47 0.01
CA PRO A 231 -12.75 27.42 0.58
C PRO A 231 -13.50 26.88 1.81
N LEU A 232 -13.74 27.77 2.79
CA LEU A 232 -14.36 27.49 4.09
C LEU A 232 -13.57 26.58 5.06
N SER A 233 -12.40 26.05 4.70
CA SER A 233 -11.54 25.30 5.63
C SER A 233 -10.82 26.22 6.64
N MET A 234 -10.62 25.75 7.88
CA MET A 234 -9.84 26.53 8.87
C MET A 234 -8.34 26.41 8.61
N ASN A 235 -7.67 27.55 8.36
CA ASN A 235 -6.22 27.63 8.19
C ASN A 235 -5.49 27.23 9.50
N GLN A 236 -4.44 26.40 9.38
CA GLN A 236 -3.68 25.87 10.51
C GLN A 236 -2.91 26.94 11.32
N THR A 237 -2.63 28.12 10.75
CA THR A 237 -1.56 28.99 11.31
C THR A 237 -2.04 30.33 11.90
N TYR A 238 -3.04 31.01 11.34
CA TYR A 238 -3.47 32.34 11.83
C TYR A 238 -4.93 32.73 11.51
N MET A 239 -5.61 33.35 12.47
CA MET A 239 -6.79 34.20 12.23
C MET A 239 -6.73 35.52 13.04
N PRO A 240 -6.22 36.62 12.45
CA PRO A 240 -6.62 37.97 12.82
C PRO A 240 -7.88 38.35 12.02
N HIS A 241 -8.87 38.96 12.69
CA HIS A 241 -10.16 39.38 12.12
C HIS A 241 -10.08 40.50 11.03
N THR A 242 -8.91 40.73 10.46
CA THR A 242 -8.61 41.77 9.46
C THR A 242 -7.76 41.27 8.28
N ALA A 243 -7.52 39.96 8.18
CA ALA A 243 -6.61 39.39 7.17
C ALA A 243 -7.18 39.42 5.73
N LEU A 244 -6.28 39.43 4.74
CA LEU A 244 -6.58 39.47 3.29
C LEU A 244 -7.42 38.29 2.75
N ILE A 245 -7.84 37.34 3.59
CA ILE A 245 -8.46 36.07 3.19
C ILE A 245 -9.76 36.25 2.40
N PHE A 246 -10.48 37.35 2.63
CA PHE A 246 -11.67 37.71 1.84
C PHE A 246 -11.36 38.06 0.38
N ARG A 247 -10.14 38.51 0.03
CA ARG A 247 -9.76 38.72 -1.38
C ARG A 247 -9.35 37.42 -2.04
N THR A 248 -8.51 36.62 -1.37
CA THR A 248 -8.03 35.34 -1.92
C THR A 248 -9.13 34.30 -2.09
N TRP A 249 -10.29 34.42 -1.42
CA TRP A 249 -11.46 33.60 -1.72
C TRP A 249 -12.04 33.86 -3.11
N PHE A 250 -12.12 35.12 -3.56
CA PHE A 250 -12.70 35.50 -4.87
C PHE A 250 -11.69 35.59 -6.01
N GLU A 251 -10.39 35.64 -5.72
CA GLU A 251 -9.35 35.55 -6.74
C GLU A 251 -9.33 34.15 -7.37
N ASN A 252 -9.52 34.11 -8.70
CA ASN A 252 -9.39 32.90 -9.51
C ASN A 252 -7.89 32.64 -9.76
N ILE A 253 -7.34 31.70 -9.01
CA ILE A 253 -5.94 31.28 -9.09
C ILE A 253 -5.94 29.87 -9.68
N GLU A 254 -5.02 29.63 -10.63
CA GLU A 254 -4.91 28.37 -11.37
C GLU A 254 -4.75 27.16 -10.44
N ASP A 255 -3.66 27.13 -9.64
CA ASP A 255 -3.29 26.08 -8.66
C ASP A 255 -4.09 26.12 -7.33
N LYS A 256 -5.37 26.50 -7.35
CA LYS A 256 -6.21 26.63 -6.15
C LYS A 256 -7.54 25.90 -6.33
N TRP A 257 -7.95 25.14 -5.32
CA TRP A 257 -9.29 24.57 -5.22
C TRP A 257 -10.39 25.66 -5.20
N LYS A 258 -11.42 25.48 -6.03
CA LYS A 258 -12.56 26.37 -6.24
C LYS A 258 -13.83 25.91 -5.51
N ALA A 259 -13.97 24.60 -5.25
CA ALA A 259 -15.16 24.04 -4.61
C ALA A 259 -15.18 24.26 -3.09
N TRP A 260 -16.36 24.13 -2.50
CA TRP A 260 -16.62 24.27 -1.08
C TRP A 260 -16.82 22.90 -0.45
N TRP A 261 -16.45 22.76 0.81
CA TRP A 261 -16.97 21.68 1.64
C TRP A 261 -18.47 21.88 1.84
N ILE A 262 -19.28 20.87 1.52
CA ILE A 262 -20.74 20.91 1.66
C ILE A 262 -21.29 19.71 2.44
N GLY A 263 -22.49 19.87 2.98
CA GLY A 263 -23.25 18.82 3.65
C GLY A 263 -24.53 19.37 4.27
N ASP A 264 -25.09 18.69 5.27
CA ASP A 264 -26.28 19.18 5.98
C ASP A 264 -26.03 19.71 7.40
N GLY A 265 -24.78 19.63 7.89
CA GLY A 265 -24.37 20.06 9.23
C GLY A 265 -24.69 19.04 10.33
N GLY A 266 -24.67 17.74 9.99
CA GLY A 266 -24.74 16.64 10.95
C GLY A 266 -23.76 15.52 10.62
N ASP A 267 -23.63 14.56 11.52
CA ASP A 267 -22.67 13.45 11.46
C ASP A 267 -23.30 12.09 11.09
N LYS A 268 -24.48 12.10 10.47
CA LYS A 268 -25.18 10.90 9.98
C LYS A 268 -25.12 10.84 8.46
N PRO A 269 -25.05 9.64 7.83
CA PRO A 269 -24.86 9.52 6.39
C PRO A 269 -25.88 10.32 5.56
N ILE A 270 -25.41 10.87 4.43
CA ILE A 270 -26.16 11.78 3.56
C ILE A 270 -26.04 11.40 2.10
N TYR A 271 -27.11 11.62 1.35
CA TYR A 271 -27.07 11.70 -0.11
C TYR A 271 -26.93 13.15 -0.55
N LEU A 272 -26.06 13.37 -1.53
CA LEU A 272 -25.84 14.64 -2.22
C LEU A 272 -26.05 14.43 -3.72
N ARG A 273 -26.66 15.40 -4.41
CA ARG A 273 -26.83 15.36 -5.86
C ARG A 273 -26.73 16.74 -6.50
N ARG A 274 -26.33 16.77 -7.77
CA ARG A 274 -26.38 17.95 -8.64
C ARG A 274 -26.82 17.53 -10.04
N SER A 275 -27.94 18.09 -10.51
CA SER A 275 -28.33 18.06 -11.93
C SER A 275 -27.77 19.28 -12.65
N PHE A 276 -27.39 19.13 -13.92
CA PHE A 276 -26.89 20.18 -14.79
C PHE A 276 -27.18 19.86 -16.27
N ILE A 277 -27.22 20.88 -17.12
CA ILE A 277 -27.41 20.73 -18.57
C ILE A 277 -26.07 20.94 -19.28
N LEU A 278 -25.73 20.05 -20.21
CA LEU A 278 -24.62 20.22 -21.14
C LEU A 278 -25.17 20.51 -22.55
N GLU A 279 -24.77 21.62 -23.16
CA GLU A 279 -25.19 21.95 -24.54
C GLU A 279 -24.55 21.02 -25.58
N GLN A 280 -23.32 20.59 -25.31
CA GLN A 280 -22.53 19.67 -26.15
C GLN A 280 -21.76 18.67 -25.28
N LYS A 281 -21.22 17.60 -25.88
CA LYS A 281 -20.43 16.61 -25.13
C LYS A 281 -19.00 17.15 -24.91
N PRO A 282 -18.45 17.10 -23.69
CA PRO A 282 -17.04 17.41 -23.46
C PRO A 282 -16.12 16.37 -24.11
N THR A 283 -14.94 16.79 -24.54
CA THR A 283 -13.86 15.90 -25.01
C THR A 283 -13.12 15.23 -23.85
N ARG A 284 -13.13 15.85 -22.67
CA ARG A 284 -12.60 15.30 -21.42
C ARG A 284 -13.45 15.76 -20.24
N ALA A 285 -13.77 14.86 -19.32
CA ALA A 285 -14.50 15.17 -18.08
C ALA A 285 -13.87 14.43 -16.89
N ILE A 286 -13.16 15.15 -16.02
CA ILE A 286 -12.47 14.59 -14.85
C ILE A 286 -13.08 15.16 -13.58
N ALA A 287 -13.52 14.29 -12.66
CA ALA A 287 -14.02 14.67 -11.35
C ALA A 287 -12.99 14.37 -10.25
N PHE A 288 -12.63 15.36 -9.44
CA PHE A 288 -11.87 15.20 -8.20
C PHE A 288 -12.84 15.22 -7.02
N VAL A 289 -12.85 14.17 -6.19
CA VAL A 289 -13.92 13.94 -5.21
C VAL A 289 -13.34 13.51 -3.86
N ALA A 290 -13.86 14.08 -2.76
CA ALA A 290 -13.54 13.67 -1.40
C ALA A 290 -14.77 13.76 -0.48
N GLY A 291 -15.25 12.62 0.03
CA GLY A 291 -16.16 12.56 1.17
C GLY A 291 -15.41 12.20 2.45
N LEU A 292 -15.65 12.96 3.54
CA LEU A 292 -14.91 12.75 4.79
C LEU A 292 -15.50 11.62 5.62
N GLY A 293 -14.70 10.60 5.85
CA GLY A 293 -15.17 9.28 6.21
C GLY A 293 -14.96 8.40 4.99
N HIS A 294 -16.06 7.93 4.38
CA HIS A 294 -16.04 7.28 3.07
C HIS A 294 -17.16 7.85 2.17
N HIS A 295 -17.08 7.61 0.88
CA HIS A 295 -18.08 7.97 -0.12
C HIS A 295 -18.20 6.95 -1.25
N ASN A 296 -19.41 6.86 -1.80
CA ASN A 296 -19.68 6.25 -3.10
C ASN A 296 -20.08 7.38 -4.06
N PHE A 297 -19.40 7.52 -5.20
CA PHE A 297 -19.65 8.57 -6.20
C PHE A 297 -20.26 7.98 -7.48
N SER A 298 -21.20 8.70 -8.10
CA SER A 298 -21.94 8.24 -9.26
C SER A 298 -22.25 9.36 -10.27
N ALA A 299 -22.49 8.95 -11.51
CA ALA A 299 -22.91 9.82 -12.60
C ALA A 299 -23.97 9.11 -13.45
N ASN A 300 -25.07 9.80 -13.76
CA ASN A 300 -26.17 9.34 -14.61
C ASN A 300 -26.72 7.94 -14.23
N GLY A 301 -26.88 7.68 -12.92
CA GLY A 301 -27.39 6.43 -12.38
C GLY A 301 -26.40 5.26 -12.31
N ALA A 302 -25.11 5.49 -12.60
CA ALA A 302 -24.05 4.48 -12.55
C ALA A 302 -22.90 4.90 -11.62
N PRO A 303 -22.25 3.95 -10.90
CA PRO A 303 -21.02 4.24 -10.15
C PRO A 303 -19.92 4.82 -11.03
N ALA A 304 -19.14 5.76 -10.50
CA ALA A 304 -18.03 6.40 -11.21
C ALA A 304 -16.77 5.51 -11.32
N SER A 305 -16.69 4.45 -10.51
CA SER A 305 -15.67 3.39 -10.52
C SER A 305 -16.21 2.15 -9.82
N ASP A 306 -15.43 1.07 -9.74
CA ASP A 306 -15.73 -0.14 -8.96
C ASP A 306 -15.10 -0.12 -7.54
N HIS A 307 -14.54 1.01 -7.14
CA HIS A 307 -13.93 1.22 -5.83
C HIS A 307 -14.98 1.12 -4.71
N VAL A 308 -14.52 0.79 -3.51
CA VAL A 308 -15.30 0.81 -2.27
C VAL A 308 -14.48 1.47 -1.16
N LEU A 309 -15.14 2.05 -0.15
CA LEU A 309 -14.47 2.67 1.01
C LEU A 309 -13.49 3.82 0.65
N ASP A 310 -13.70 4.48 -0.48
CA ASP A 310 -12.94 5.66 -0.89
C ASP A 310 -13.35 6.91 -0.08
N PRO A 311 -12.48 7.91 0.16
CA PRO A 311 -11.04 7.87 -0.07
C PRO A 311 -10.33 7.14 1.08
N GLY A 312 -9.05 6.84 0.89
CA GLY A 312 -8.23 6.20 1.90
C GLY A 312 -8.15 6.95 3.24
N TRP A 313 -7.99 6.19 4.33
CA TRP A 313 -7.88 6.76 5.66
C TRP A 313 -6.53 7.46 5.86
N THR A 314 -6.57 8.71 6.28
CA THR A 314 -5.41 9.55 6.62
C THR A 314 -5.65 10.30 7.92
N ASN A 315 -4.61 11.00 8.42
CA ASN A 315 -4.80 12.04 9.42
C ASN A 315 -5.50 13.26 8.78
N TYR A 316 -6.85 13.30 8.81
CA TYR A 316 -7.66 14.36 8.18
C TYR A 316 -7.37 15.79 8.69
N HIS A 317 -6.59 15.97 9.76
CA HIS A 317 -6.10 17.28 10.20
C HIS A 317 -4.82 17.75 9.49
N ARG A 318 -4.16 16.87 8.74
CA ARG A 318 -2.91 17.10 7.99
C ARG A 318 -3.07 16.88 6.49
N THR A 319 -3.67 15.76 6.13
CA THR A 319 -3.86 15.29 4.75
C THR A 319 -5.26 14.70 4.60
N VAL A 320 -5.95 15.02 3.51
CA VAL A 320 -7.26 14.48 3.13
C VAL A 320 -7.13 13.93 1.72
N GLN A 321 -7.37 12.63 1.51
CA GLN A 321 -7.31 12.09 0.16
C GLN A 321 -8.53 12.47 -0.69
N TYR A 322 -8.29 12.74 -1.97
CA TYR A 322 -9.32 12.80 -3.02
C TYR A 322 -9.03 11.77 -4.09
N VAL A 323 -10.10 11.31 -4.74
CA VAL A 323 -10.08 10.34 -5.84
C VAL A 323 -10.38 11.08 -7.15
N ALA A 324 -9.82 10.60 -8.26
CA ALA A 324 -10.07 11.14 -9.58
C ALA A 324 -10.88 10.15 -10.43
N HIS A 325 -11.99 10.59 -11.02
CA HIS A 325 -12.82 9.76 -11.89
C HIS A 325 -12.91 10.35 -13.29
N ASP A 326 -12.75 9.51 -14.31
CA ASP A 326 -12.95 9.88 -15.71
C ASP A 326 -14.40 9.63 -16.14
N LEU A 327 -15.19 10.70 -16.21
CA LEU A 327 -16.61 10.67 -16.58
C LEU A 327 -16.84 10.93 -18.08
N THR A 328 -15.77 11.01 -18.89
CA THR A 328 -15.85 11.41 -20.31
C THR A 328 -16.79 10.52 -21.13
N SER A 329 -16.82 9.22 -20.83
CA SER A 329 -17.70 8.26 -21.50
C SER A 329 -19.16 8.37 -21.04
N VAL A 330 -19.39 8.69 -19.76
CA VAL A 330 -20.70 8.66 -19.07
C VAL A 330 -21.53 9.92 -19.31
N LEU A 331 -20.89 11.10 -19.43
CA LEU A 331 -21.59 12.35 -19.68
C LEU A 331 -22.02 12.51 -21.15
N HIS A 332 -23.16 13.15 -21.36
CA HIS A 332 -23.77 13.37 -22.68
C HIS A 332 -24.43 14.75 -22.80
N PRO A 333 -24.79 15.23 -24.01
CA PRO A 333 -25.61 16.44 -24.14
C PRO A 333 -26.97 16.28 -23.45
N GLY A 334 -27.56 17.38 -22.98
CA GLY A 334 -28.80 17.40 -22.20
C GLY A 334 -28.57 17.33 -20.69
N GLU A 335 -29.57 16.85 -19.95
CA GLU A 335 -29.48 16.70 -18.49
C GLU A 335 -28.49 15.59 -18.10
N ASN A 336 -27.59 15.92 -17.19
CA ASN A 336 -26.73 14.97 -16.49
C ASN A 336 -26.90 15.16 -14.98
N VAL A 337 -26.68 14.11 -14.21
CA VAL A 337 -26.75 14.14 -12.75
C VAL A 337 -25.49 13.48 -12.19
N ILE A 338 -24.86 14.12 -11.21
CA ILE A 338 -23.82 13.51 -10.37
C ILE A 338 -24.35 13.35 -8.95
N GLY A 339 -24.02 12.22 -8.33
CA GLY A 339 -24.49 11.81 -7.01
C GLY A 339 -23.35 11.40 -6.11
N ALA A 340 -23.53 11.57 -4.80
CA ALA A 340 -22.62 11.05 -3.78
C ALA A 340 -23.39 10.55 -2.56
N HIS A 341 -22.99 9.40 -2.03
CA HIS A 341 -23.43 8.87 -0.75
C HIS A 341 -22.27 8.95 0.23
N ILE A 342 -22.38 9.71 1.33
CA ILE A 342 -21.28 9.96 2.28
C ILE A 342 -21.57 9.26 3.61
N GLY A 343 -20.57 8.55 4.14
CA GLY A 343 -20.63 7.82 5.41
C GLY A 343 -19.46 8.13 6.35
N ASN A 344 -19.57 7.67 7.60
CA ASN A 344 -18.74 8.15 8.70
C ASN A 344 -17.24 7.78 8.64
N GLY A 345 -16.90 6.62 8.06
CA GLY A 345 -15.56 6.04 8.05
C GLY A 345 -14.85 6.13 9.42
N PHE A 346 -13.54 6.38 9.40
CA PHE A 346 -12.76 6.73 10.58
C PHE A 346 -12.84 8.22 10.97
N TYR A 347 -13.30 9.09 10.05
CA TYR A 347 -13.35 10.54 10.23
C TYR A 347 -14.30 10.98 11.35
N ALA A 348 -15.57 10.60 11.23
CA ALA A 348 -16.60 10.98 12.19
C ALA A 348 -16.82 9.88 13.24
N GLY A 349 -16.92 8.61 12.83
CA GLY A 349 -17.28 7.50 13.71
C GLY A 349 -18.69 7.62 14.32
N ASP A 350 -19.44 6.51 14.37
CA ASP A 350 -20.77 6.45 14.95
C ASP A 350 -21.01 5.12 15.65
N GLN A 351 -20.94 5.13 16.97
CA GLN A 351 -21.13 3.93 17.78
C GLN A 351 -22.61 3.50 17.84
N GLY A 352 -23.53 4.45 17.92
CA GLY A 352 -24.90 4.17 18.38
C GLY A 352 -24.92 3.33 19.67
N ASP A 353 -25.62 2.21 19.60
CA ASP A 353 -25.75 1.14 20.59
C ASP A 353 -24.91 -0.11 20.25
N ARG A 354 -23.95 0.01 19.31
CA ARG A 354 -23.03 -1.07 18.89
C ARG A 354 -21.71 -1.04 19.68
N PHE A 355 -20.94 -2.11 19.54
CA PHE A 355 -19.53 -2.13 19.91
C PHE A 355 -18.72 -1.22 18.97
N PHE A 356 -17.73 -0.49 19.50
CA PHE A 356 -16.90 0.42 18.69
C PHE A 356 -15.50 0.53 19.30
N TRP A 357 -14.53 -0.16 18.68
CA TRP A 357 -13.18 -0.38 19.23
C TRP A 357 -12.43 0.89 19.69
N PRO A 358 -12.43 2.03 18.97
CA PRO A 358 -11.63 3.19 19.37
C PRO A 358 -11.97 3.79 20.75
N LYS A 359 -13.16 3.52 21.29
CA LYS A 359 -13.60 3.97 22.62
C LYS A 359 -13.39 2.95 23.74
N TYR A 360 -12.90 1.75 23.41
CA TYR A 360 -12.71 0.65 24.36
C TYR A 360 -11.67 1.02 25.45
N GLU A 361 -11.83 0.41 26.63
CA GLU A 361 -11.01 0.55 27.86
C GLU A 361 -10.86 1.96 28.49
N ASP A 362 -10.42 2.99 27.75
CA ASP A 362 -9.99 4.27 28.33
C ASP A 362 -10.66 5.52 27.72
N ASN A 363 -11.53 5.36 26.72
CA ASN A 363 -12.27 6.46 26.07
C ASN A 363 -11.38 7.54 25.42
N THR A 364 -10.15 7.20 25.01
CA THR A 364 -9.18 8.10 24.34
C THR A 364 -9.46 8.40 22.86
N TYR A 365 -10.60 7.94 22.32
CA TYR A 365 -11.01 8.23 20.94
C TYR A 365 -11.10 9.73 20.64
N VAL A 366 -10.46 10.16 19.55
CA VAL A 366 -10.59 11.54 19.04
C VAL A 366 -11.24 11.51 17.65
N ARG A 367 -12.46 12.05 17.53
CA ARG A 367 -13.11 12.28 16.23
C ARG A 367 -12.32 13.32 15.44
N TYR A 368 -12.14 13.11 14.13
CA TYR A 368 -11.59 14.12 13.23
C TYR A 368 -12.59 15.22 12.87
N GLY A 369 -13.89 14.95 12.94
CA GLY A 369 -14.95 15.91 12.66
C GLY A 369 -16.29 15.58 13.30
N ASN A 370 -17.17 16.58 13.35
CA ASN A 370 -18.51 16.50 13.91
C ASN A 370 -19.62 16.69 12.86
N GLU A 371 -19.27 16.85 11.59
CA GLU A 371 -20.19 17.04 10.46
C GLU A 371 -19.62 16.26 9.27
N LEU A 372 -20.42 15.49 8.54
CA LEU A 372 -19.94 14.84 7.30
C LEU A 372 -19.86 15.91 6.19
N CYS A 373 -18.66 16.08 5.64
CA CYS A 373 -18.40 17.03 4.55
C CYS A 373 -18.08 16.28 3.25
N PHE A 374 -18.48 16.89 2.15
CA PHE A 374 -18.20 16.46 0.79
C PHE A 374 -17.56 17.59 -0.01
N PHE A 375 -16.67 17.22 -0.92
CA PHE A 375 -15.98 18.10 -1.85
C PHE A 375 -15.96 17.46 -3.24
N ALA A 376 -16.27 18.23 -4.28
CA ALA A 376 -16.13 17.80 -5.67
C ALA A 376 -15.78 18.95 -6.63
N GLU A 377 -14.86 18.70 -7.56
CA GLU A 377 -14.64 19.52 -8.77
C GLU A 377 -14.68 18.64 -10.02
N LEU A 378 -15.69 18.82 -10.86
CA LEU A 378 -15.82 18.22 -12.19
C LEU A 378 -15.35 19.23 -13.24
N HIS A 379 -14.20 18.96 -13.83
CA HIS A 379 -13.60 19.72 -14.92
C HIS A 379 -14.08 19.19 -16.26
N LEU A 380 -14.64 20.08 -17.09
CA LEU A 380 -15.21 19.78 -18.40
C LEU A 380 -14.44 20.56 -19.47
N PHE A 381 -13.89 19.84 -20.45
CA PHE A 381 -13.13 20.42 -21.56
C PHE A 381 -13.86 20.16 -22.88
N TYR A 382 -13.88 21.15 -23.78
CA TYR A 382 -14.66 21.09 -25.02
C TYR A 382 -13.79 21.30 -26.28
N PRO A 383 -14.28 20.90 -27.48
CA PRO A 383 -13.48 20.97 -28.72
C PRO A 383 -13.01 22.38 -29.13
N ASP A 384 -13.68 23.43 -28.64
CA ASP A 384 -13.32 24.83 -28.88
C ASP A 384 -12.25 25.38 -27.91
N GLY A 385 -11.77 24.53 -26.99
CA GLY A 385 -10.80 24.88 -25.95
C GLY A 385 -11.41 25.50 -24.70
N THR A 386 -12.74 25.59 -24.59
CA THR A 386 -13.39 26.06 -23.36
C THR A 386 -13.24 25.04 -22.22
N HIS A 387 -13.16 25.56 -20.99
CA HIS A 387 -12.99 24.80 -19.76
C HIS A 387 -13.99 25.29 -18.70
N ASP A 388 -14.94 24.41 -18.37
CA ASP A 388 -15.94 24.64 -17.32
C ASP A 388 -15.62 23.82 -16.07
N ILE A 389 -16.09 24.30 -14.91
CA ILE A 389 -15.94 23.62 -13.63
C ILE A 389 -17.30 23.57 -12.91
N ILE A 390 -17.85 22.37 -12.75
CA ILE A 390 -18.98 22.10 -11.87
C ILE A 390 -18.41 21.71 -10.51
N LYS A 391 -18.78 22.43 -9.45
CA LYS A 391 -18.16 22.34 -8.13
C LYS A 391 -19.18 22.03 -7.04
N SER A 392 -18.74 21.49 -5.91
CA SER A 392 -19.55 21.42 -4.69
C SER A 392 -19.73 22.81 -4.08
N ASP A 393 -20.97 23.28 -3.98
CA ASP A 393 -21.36 24.58 -3.42
C ASP A 393 -22.86 24.58 -3.06
N SER A 394 -23.47 25.76 -2.87
CA SER A 394 -24.90 25.91 -2.51
C SER A 394 -25.87 25.41 -3.58
N ASP A 395 -25.40 25.13 -4.79
CA ASP A 395 -26.21 24.72 -5.93
C ASP A 395 -26.48 23.20 -5.93
N TRP A 396 -25.86 22.47 -4.99
CA TRP A 396 -26.13 21.05 -4.70
C TRP A 396 -27.35 20.86 -3.80
N GLN A 397 -27.97 19.69 -3.90
CA GLN A 397 -29.07 19.27 -3.02
C GLN A 397 -28.60 18.15 -2.08
N VAL A 398 -29.12 18.13 -0.85
CA VAL A 398 -28.79 17.16 0.21
C VAL A 398 -30.06 16.56 0.84
N ARG A 399 -29.97 15.28 1.21
CA ARG A 399 -30.98 14.52 1.96
C ARG A 399 -30.30 13.55 2.93
N LYS A 400 -30.95 13.20 4.05
CA LYS A 400 -30.49 12.10 4.90
C LYS A 400 -30.52 10.77 4.16
N SER A 401 -29.55 9.91 4.45
CA SER A 401 -29.46 8.58 3.85
C SER A 401 -30.51 7.61 4.39
N ALA A 402 -30.74 6.53 3.63
CA ALA A 402 -31.39 5.32 4.15
C ALA A 402 -30.50 4.58 5.16
N THR A 403 -29.17 4.70 5.03
CA THR A 403 -28.19 4.23 6.02
C THR A 403 -28.12 5.26 7.16
N THR A 404 -28.77 4.94 8.28
CA THR A 404 -29.01 5.85 9.42
C THR A 404 -27.95 5.79 10.53
N LEU A 405 -27.17 4.70 10.54
CA LEU A 405 -25.96 4.50 11.32
C LEU A 405 -24.95 3.81 10.40
N ALA A 406 -23.68 4.21 10.47
CA ALA A 406 -22.58 3.57 9.77
C ALA A 406 -21.28 3.74 10.57
N ASN A 407 -20.55 2.66 10.79
CA ASN A 407 -19.15 2.72 11.19
C ASN A 407 -18.34 1.57 10.58
N ILE A 408 -17.03 1.76 10.47
CA ILE A 408 -16.11 0.87 9.76
C ILE A 408 -15.94 -0.52 10.41
N TYR A 409 -16.44 -0.72 11.63
CA TYR A 409 -16.45 -1.97 12.38
C TYR A 409 -17.76 -2.76 12.12
N ALA A 410 -18.03 -3.04 10.83
CA ALA A 410 -19.18 -3.83 10.33
C ALA A 410 -20.52 -3.56 11.02
N SER A 411 -20.86 -2.28 11.19
CA SER A 411 -22.10 -1.84 11.80
C SER A 411 -22.77 -0.77 10.94
N GLU A 412 -23.81 -1.17 10.20
CA GLU A 412 -24.67 -0.27 9.44
C GLU A 412 -26.15 -0.51 9.76
N THR A 413 -27.00 0.52 9.67
CA THR A 413 -28.46 0.38 9.79
C THR A 413 -29.14 1.01 8.59
N HIS A 414 -29.61 0.18 7.65
CA HIS A 414 -30.20 0.62 6.39
C HIS A 414 -31.73 0.42 6.38
N ASP A 415 -32.47 1.51 6.26
CA ASP A 415 -33.93 1.50 6.11
C ASP A 415 -34.35 1.68 4.65
N ARG A 416 -34.65 0.56 3.98
CA ARG A 416 -34.91 0.52 2.53
C ARG A 416 -36.19 1.27 2.13
N ARG A 417 -37.10 1.52 3.08
CA ARG A 417 -38.29 2.39 2.93
C ARG A 417 -37.90 3.86 2.69
N GLN A 418 -36.71 4.27 3.12
CA GLN A 418 -36.20 5.63 2.97
C GLN A 418 -35.29 5.79 1.75
N TYR A 419 -34.88 4.70 1.10
CA TYR A 419 -33.94 4.72 -0.03
C TYR A 419 -34.57 5.38 -1.28
N PRO A 420 -33.98 6.46 -1.81
CA PRO A 420 -34.46 7.12 -3.01
C PRO A 420 -33.99 6.33 -4.24
N VAL A 421 -34.90 5.56 -4.83
CA VAL A 421 -34.63 4.84 -6.10
C VAL A 421 -34.33 5.87 -7.20
N GLU A 422 -33.29 5.62 -8.01
CA GLU A 422 -32.86 6.47 -9.14
C GLU A 422 -32.47 7.93 -8.76
N LEU A 423 -32.00 8.16 -7.53
CA LEU A 423 -31.64 9.50 -7.00
C LEU A 423 -30.65 10.32 -7.86
N ASP A 424 -29.80 9.62 -8.59
CA ASP A 424 -28.64 10.08 -9.35
C ASP A 424 -28.84 9.90 -10.87
N ALA A 425 -30.06 9.59 -11.30
CA ALA A 425 -30.48 9.59 -12.70
C ALA A 425 -31.15 10.92 -13.10
N ALA A 426 -31.15 11.21 -14.41
CA ALA A 426 -31.88 12.32 -15.00
C ALA A 426 -33.40 12.13 -14.83
N GLY A 427 -34.15 13.24 -14.74
CA GLY A 427 -35.61 13.21 -14.52
C GLY A 427 -36.09 12.86 -13.10
N PHE A 428 -35.20 12.57 -12.14
CA PHE A 428 -35.58 12.30 -10.75
C PHE A 428 -36.14 13.56 -10.04
N ASP A 429 -37.33 13.44 -9.41
CA ASP A 429 -37.95 14.53 -8.65
C ASP A 429 -37.28 14.76 -7.28
N ALA A 430 -36.30 15.65 -7.27
CA ALA A 430 -35.63 16.11 -6.06
C ALA A 430 -36.27 17.35 -5.41
N SER A 431 -37.53 17.70 -5.72
CA SER A 431 -38.20 18.88 -5.14
C SER A 431 -38.31 18.87 -3.61
N SER A 432 -38.28 17.68 -3.00
CA SER A 432 -38.28 17.48 -1.54
C SER A 432 -36.91 17.60 -0.87
N TRP A 433 -35.81 17.67 -1.64
CA TRP A 433 -34.45 17.77 -1.12
C TRP A 433 -34.10 19.20 -0.75
N LYS A 434 -33.24 19.38 0.25
CA LYS A 434 -32.83 20.71 0.73
C LYS A 434 -31.57 21.15 -0.03
N PRO A 435 -31.33 22.46 -0.23
CA PRO A 435 -30.01 22.94 -0.64
C PRO A 435 -28.93 22.49 0.34
N ALA A 436 -27.77 22.11 -0.17
CA ALA A 436 -26.60 21.80 0.65
C ALA A 436 -26.06 23.08 1.32
N LYS A 437 -25.53 22.93 2.53
CA LYS A 437 -24.87 24.02 3.26
C LYS A 437 -23.38 23.98 2.99
N GLY A 438 -22.74 25.13 2.85
CA GLY A 438 -21.29 25.24 3.01
C GLY A 438 -20.91 24.94 4.46
N LEU A 439 -19.98 24.02 4.67
CA LEU A 439 -19.49 23.58 5.98
C LEU A 439 -18.05 24.04 6.22
N THR A 440 -17.61 24.00 7.47
CA THR A 440 -16.22 24.28 7.81
C THR A 440 -15.37 23.04 7.52
N GLY A 441 -14.50 23.14 6.53
CA GLY A 441 -13.64 22.04 6.10
C GLY A 441 -12.62 21.58 7.15
N PRO A 442 -12.09 20.35 7.00
CA PRO A 442 -10.99 19.83 7.79
C PRO A 442 -9.72 20.68 7.59
N ARG A 443 -8.74 20.47 8.47
CA ARG A 443 -7.47 21.23 8.46
C ARG A 443 -6.43 20.65 7.50
N GLY A 444 -6.64 19.45 6.98
CA GLY A 444 -5.70 18.78 6.09
C GLY A 444 -5.75 19.27 4.65
N PHE A 445 -4.61 19.23 3.97
CA PHE A 445 -4.53 19.53 2.54
C PHE A 445 -5.13 18.40 1.71
N LEU A 446 -5.82 18.74 0.63
CA LEU A 446 -6.24 17.76 -0.37
C LEU A 446 -4.99 17.16 -1.04
N LYS A 447 -4.93 15.83 -1.06
CA LYS A 447 -3.87 15.00 -1.65
C LYS A 447 -4.45 13.91 -2.50
N TYR A 448 -3.76 13.55 -3.58
CA TYR A 448 -4.27 12.49 -4.45
C TYR A 448 -4.22 11.12 -3.74
N GLN A 449 -5.24 10.30 -3.97
CA GLN A 449 -5.20 8.88 -3.68
C GLN A 449 -4.22 8.20 -4.66
N SER A 450 -2.95 8.11 -4.24
CA SER A 450 -1.86 7.63 -5.10
C SER A 450 -1.57 6.13 -4.93
N GLN A 451 -2.00 5.53 -3.83
CA GLN A 451 -2.04 4.08 -3.63
C GLN A 451 -3.22 3.43 -4.37
N PRO A 452 -3.21 2.09 -4.59
CA PRO A 452 -4.34 1.40 -5.21
C PRO A 452 -5.66 1.60 -4.43
N PRO A 453 -6.81 1.72 -5.13
CA PRO A 453 -8.12 1.77 -4.50
C PRO A 453 -8.49 0.41 -3.89
N VAL A 454 -9.36 0.43 -2.88
CA VAL A 454 -9.94 -0.81 -2.34
C VAL A 454 -11.03 -1.28 -3.30
N THR A 455 -10.96 -2.52 -3.76
CA THR A 455 -11.88 -3.11 -4.76
C THR A 455 -12.36 -4.50 -4.33
N ARG A 456 -13.40 -5.01 -4.97
CA ARG A 456 -14.00 -6.32 -4.67
C ARG A 456 -13.40 -7.40 -5.59
N HIS A 457 -12.48 -8.21 -5.05
CA HIS A 457 -11.72 -9.18 -5.85
C HIS A 457 -12.43 -10.52 -6.10
N GLU A 458 -13.08 -11.09 -5.09
CA GLU A 458 -13.60 -12.47 -5.11
C GLU A 458 -14.98 -12.51 -4.44
N THR A 459 -15.84 -13.44 -4.84
CA THR A 459 -17.19 -13.63 -4.24
C THR A 459 -17.30 -15.02 -3.64
N PHE A 460 -17.51 -15.09 -2.33
CA PHE A 460 -17.74 -16.34 -1.62
C PHE A 460 -19.23 -16.65 -1.47
N ASN A 461 -19.56 -17.92 -1.64
CA ASN A 461 -20.91 -18.44 -1.48
C ASN A 461 -20.92 -19.45 -0.34
N SER A 462 -22.03 -19.57 0.38
CA SER A 462 -22.10 -20.47 1.54
C SER A 462 -21.88 -21.93 1.15
N ILE A 463 -20.92 -22.58 1.80
CA ILE A 463 -20.66 -24.03 1.65
C ILE A 463 -21.55 -24.88 2.56
N SER A 464 -22.13 -24.28 3.60
CA SER A 464 -23.16 -24.90 4.44
C SER A 464 -24.09 -23.86 5.06
N THR A 465 -25.29 -24.30 5.43
CA THR A 465 -26.34 -23.49 6.05
C THR A 465 -26.99 -24.29 7.18
N THR A 466 -27.28 -23.61 8.29
CA THR A 466 -27.95 -24.17 9.47
C THR A 466 -29.07 -23.23 9.93
N SER A 467 -30.07 -23.78 10.62
CA SER A 467 -31.18 -22.99 11.18
C SER A 467 -31.37 -23.39 12.65
N PRO A 468 -30.51 -22.91 13.56
CA PRO A 468 -30.44 -23.40 14.94
C PRO A 468 -31.72 -23.17 15.75
N ARG A 469 -32.53 -22.18 15.36
CA ARG A 469 -33.86 -21.89 15.92
C ARG A 469 -34.71 -21.11 14.90
N PRO A 470 -36.05 -21.14 15.00
CA PRO A 470 -36.91 -20.35 14.12
C PRO A 470 -36.51 -18.87 14.10
N GLY A 471 -36.45 -18.27 12.91
CA GLY A 471 -36.03 -16.88 12.72
C GLY A 471 -34.52 -16.64 12.71
N VAL A 472 -33.68 -17.68 12.80
CA VAL A 472 -32.21 -17.56 12.74
C VAL A 472 -31.63 -18.55 11.73
N VAL A 473 -30.79 -18.06 10.84
CA VAL A 473 -30.10 -18.83 9.80
C VAL A 473 -28.62 -18.48 9.81
N CYS A 474 -27.76 -19.49 9.84
CA CYS A 474 -26.31 -19.32 9.91
C CYS A 474 -25.62 -19.98 8.70
N TYR A 475 -24.64 -19.30 8.13
CA TYR A 475 -23.91 -19.70 6.92
C TYR A 475 -22.41 -19.82 7.21
N ASP A 476 -21.76 -20.87 6.69
CA ASP A 476 -20.30 -20.97 6.59
C ASP A 476 -19.89 -20.65 5.14
N LEU A 477 -19.06 -19.63 4.93
CA LEU A 477 -18.51 -19.25 3.63
C LEU A 477 -17.32 -20.12 3.20
N GLY A 478 -16.78 -20.95 4.11
CA GLY A 478 -15.68 -21.89 3.87
C GLY A 478 -14.30 -21.25 3.81
N GLN A 479 -14.21 -19.93 3.81
CA GLN A 479 -12.99 -19.13 3.87
C GLN A 479 -13.24 -17.93 4.78
N ASN A 480 -12.32 -17.68 5.70
CA ASN A 480 -12.25 -16.43 6.47
C ASN A 480 -11.50 -15.37 5.65
N ALA A 481 -12.09 -14.20 5.48
CA ALA A 481 -11.46 -13.08 4.77
C ALA A 481 -12.16 -11.76 5.10
N SER A 482 -11.49 -10.64 4.80
CA SER A 482 -12.14 -9.32 4.72
C SER A 482 -13.31 -9.35 3.75
N THR A 483 -14.51 -9.17 4.29
CA THR A 483 -15.78 -9.46 3.62
C THR A 483 -16.72 -8.25 3.73
N MET A 484 -17.37 -7.94 2.61
CA MET A 484 -18.57 -7.10 2.54
C MET A 484 -19.72 -8.01 2.10
N VAL A 485 -20.69 -8.23 2.99
CA VAL A 485 -21.76 -9.23 2.76
C VAL A 485 -22.87 -8.65 1.88
N LYS A 486 -23.22 -9.39 0.83
CA LYS A 486 -24.46 -9.20 0.07
C LYS A 486 -25.54 -10.13 0.61
N ILE A 487 -26.69 -9.58 1.02
CA ILE A 487 -27.90 -10.37 1.30
C ILE A 487 -28.99 -10.06 0.27
N VAL A 488 -29.83 -11.04 0.00
CA VAL A 488 -31.03 -10.91 -0.83
C VAL A 488 -32.17 -11.60 -0.08
N VAL A 489 -33.24 -10.85 0.20
CA VAL A 489 -34.33 -11.27 1.09
C VAL A 489 -35.66 -10.70 0.62
N GLU A 490 -36.76 -11.39 0.92
CA GLU A 490 -38.12 -10.93 0.63
C GLU A 490 -38.96 -10.98 1.91
N GLY A 491 -39.88 -10.02 2.09
CA GLY A 491 -40.72 -9.96 3.27
C GLY A 491 -41.64 -8.74 3.30
N ASN A 492 -42.34 -8.57 4.42
CA ASN A 492 -43.27 -7.45 4.61
C ASN A 492 -42.53 -6.14 4.86
N THR A 493 -43.17 -5.01 4.52
CA THR A 493 -42.63 -3.67 4.80
C THR A 493 -42.33 -3.48 6.29
N GLY A 494 -41.15 -2.94 6.61
CA GLY A 494 -40.69 -2.77 7.98
C GLY A 494 -40.22 -4.04 8.69
N SER A 495 -40.13 -5.19 8.01
CA SER A 495 -39.44 -6.37 8.55
C SER A 495 -37.95 -6.05 8.73
N GLU A 496 -37.37 -6.46 9.85
CA GLU A 496 -35.97 -6.18 10.21
C GLU A 496 -35.14 -7.45 10.16
N ILE A 497 -34.00 -7.40 9.46
CA ILE A 497 -32.99 -8.45 9.39
C ILE A 497 -31.75 -7.94 10.13
N THR A 498 -31.26 -8.70 11.11
CA THR A 498 -29.97 -8.44 11.76
C THR A 498 -28.89 -9.37 11.18
N ILE A 499 -27.76 -8.80 10.78
CA ILE A 499 -26.61 -9.48 10.18
C ILE A 499 -25.45 -9.44 11.18
N ARG A 500 -24.99 -10.61 11.64
CA ARG A 500 -23.82 -10.78 12.50
C ARG A 500 -22.70 -11.50 11.77
N TYR A 501 -21.47 -11.22 12.17
CA TYR A 501 -20.25 -11.64 11.49
C TYR A 501 -19.28 -12.27 12.50
N ALA A 502 -18.67 -13.41 12.17
CA ALA A 502 -17.60 -13.97 12.99
C ALA A 502 -16.59 -14.78 12.18
N GLU A 503 -15.38 -14.88 12.72
CA GLU A 503 -14.32 -15.76 12.23
C GLU A 503 -14.41 -17.17 12.85
N THR A 504 -15.19 -17.33 13.93
CA THR A 504 -15.47 -18.61 14.60
C THR A 504 -16.98 -18.76 14.85
N ALA A 505 -17.48 -20.00 14.88
CA ALA A 505 -18.86 -20.33 15.24
C ALA A 505 -18.94 -21.40 16.34
N TYR A 506 -20.11 -21.53 16.95
CA TYR A 506 -20.53 -22.67 17.76
C TYR A 506 -20.94 -23.86 16.86
N GLU A 507 -21.11 -25.05 17.46
CA GLU A 507 -21.49 -26.28 16.72
C GLU A 507 -22.83 -26.18 15.98
N ASP A 508 -23.73 -25.29 16.43
CA ASP A 508 -25.03 -25.03 15.81
C ASP A 508 -24.98 -23.97 14.69
N GLY A 509 -23.78 -23.46 14.37
CA GLY A 509 -23.53 -22.43 13.37
C GLY A 509 -23.61 -20.99 13.89
N THR A 510 -24.05 -20.75 15.14
CA THR A 510 -24.16 -19.38 15.67
C THR A 510 -22.79 -18.72 15.87
N VAL A 511 -22.74 -17.39 15.71
CA VAL A 511 -21.49 -16.62 15.81
C VAL A 511 -20.81 -16.79 17.18
N LYS A 512 -19.48 -16.90 17.19
CA LYS A 512 -18.69 -17.08 18.41
C LYS A 512 -17.49 -16.10 18.44
N MET A 513 -17.41 -15.28 19.49
CA MET A 513 -16.16 -14.69 19.96
C MET A 513 -15.55 -15.64 21.01
N PRO A 514 -14.39 -16.29 20.71
CA PRO A 514 -13.79 -17.26 21.62
C PRO A 514 -13.16 -16.62 22.87
N ASP A 515 -12.67 -15.38 22.78
CA ASP A 515 -12.03 -14.69 23.90
C ASP A 515 -13.06 -14.11 24.88
N PRO A 516 -13.06 -14.50 26.17
CA PRO A 516 -13.96 -13.96 27.18
C PRO A 516 -13.84 -12.45 27.43
N LEU A 517 -12.67 -11.84 27.19
CA LEU A 517 -12.46 -10.40 27.36
C LEU A 517 -13.21 -9.60 26.30
N PHE A 518 -13.32 -10.14 25.08
CA PHE A 518 -13.97 -9.49 23.95
C PHE A 518 -15.39 -10.00 23.72
N LYS A 519 -16.01 -10.68 24.70
CA LYS A 519 -17.31 -11.35 24.54
C LYS A 519 -18.44 -10.41 24.08
N GLU A 520 -18.38 -9.12 24.41
CA GLU A 520 -19.32 -8.11 23.91
C GLU A 520 -19.33 -8.00 22.38
N PHE A 521 -18.19 -8.24 21.72
CA PHE A 521 -18.04 -8.18 20.26
C PHE A 521 -18.95 -9.19 19.53
N GLU A 522 -19.20 -10.37 20.13
CA GLU A 522 -19.99 -11.47 19.55
C GLU A 522 -21.40 -11.04 19.10
N THR A 523 -22.03 -10.16 19.88
CA THR A 523 -23.38 -9.66 19.61
C THR A 523 -23.46 -8.13 19.53
N GLY A 524 -22.42 -7.42 19.91
CA GLY A 524 -22.32 -5.96 19.84
C GLY A 524 -21.96 -5.42 18.44
N VAL A 525 -21.35 -6.25 17.58
CA VAL A 525 -21.07 -5.91 16.18
C VAL A 525 -22.12 -6.55 15.27
N TYR A 526 -22.95 -5.72 14.64
CA TYR A 526 -23.96 -6.18 13.69
C TYR A 526 -24.52 -5.04 12.82
N SER A 527 -24.93 -5.42 11.61
CA SER A 527 -25.71 -4.56 10.73
C SER A 527 -27.20 -4.91 10.77
N THR A 528 -28.03 -3.98 10.33
CA THR A 528 -29.50 -4.07 10.35
C THR A 528 -30.05 -3.62 9.00
N PHE A 529 -30.88 -4.44 8.36
CA PHE A 529 -31.56 -4.12 7.10
C PHE A 529 -33.08 -4.17 7.30
N ILE A 530 -33.77 -3.06 7.02
CA ILE A 530 -35.23 -2.93 7.17
C ILE A 530 -35.87 -2.85 5.79
N LEU A 531 -36.79 -3.78 5.49
CA LEU A 531 -37.37 -3.94 4.15
C LEU A 531 -38.37 -2.84 3.77
N ALA A 532 -38.38 -2.48 2.49
CA ALA A 532 -39.43 -1.65 1.90
C ALA A 532 -40.76 -2.43 1.75
N GLY A 533 -40.69 -3.74 1.56
CA GLY A 533 -41.83 -4.63 1.32
C GLY A 533 -42.37 -4.52 -0.11
N THR A 534 -41.50 -4.57 -1.12
CA THR A 534 -41.87 -4.31 -2.52
C THR A 534 -42.71 -5.41 -3.18
N GLY A 535 -42.90 -6.56 -2.52
CA GLY A 535 -43.51 -7.75 -3.13
C GLY A 535 -42.57 -8.48 -4.10
N SER A 536 -41.25 -8.30 -3.90
CA SER A 536 -40.17 -8.95 -4.61
C SER A 536 -38.94 -8.99 -3.70
N SER A 537 -37.92 -9.76 -4.07
CA SER A 537 -36.65 -9.76 -3.36
C SER A 537 -35.97 -8.38 -3.37
N GLU A 538 -35.49 -7.97 -2.20
CA GLU A 538 -34.71 -6.75 -1.95
C GLU A 538 -33.24 -7.14 -1.65
N THR A 539 -32.28 -6.33 -2.08
CA THR A 539 -30.83 -6.58 -1.88
C THR A 539 -30.25 -5.52 -0.94
N TRP A 540 -29.33 -5.95 -0.08
CA TRP A 540 -28.48 -5.06 0.72
C TRP A 540 -27.02 -5.50 0.69
N GLU A 541 -26.13 -4.50 0.60
CA GLU A 541 -24.68 -4.57 0.75
C GLU A 541 -24.28 -3.38 1.65
N PRO A 542 -23.25 -3.49 2.50
CA PRO A 542 -22.74 -2.36 3.26
C PRO A 542 -22.08 -1.33 2.34
N ASP A 543 -22.33 -0.05 2.57
CA ASP A 543 -21.73 1.05 1.80
C ASP A 543 -20.36 1.48 2.38
N PHE A 544 -20.19 1.39 3.70
CA PHE A 544 -19.15 2.12 4.43
C PHE A 544 -18.40 1.27 5.46
N SER A 545 -18.64 -0.04 5.48
CA SER A 545 -18.12 -0.97 6.47
C SER A 545 -17.70 -2.32 5.85
N PHE A 546 -16.74 -2.97 6.51
CA PHE A 546 -16.28 -4.32 6.21
C PHE A 546 -15.96 -5.04 7.52
N THR A 547 -15.72 -6.35 7.48
CA THR A 547 -15.05 -7.08 8.57
C THR A 547 -14.43 -8.35 8.04
N SER A 548 -13.40 -8.87 8.72
CA SER A 548 -13.06 -10.28 8.55
C SER A 548 -14.22 -11.16 9.04
N ALA A 549 -14.61 -12.13 8.22
CA ALA A 549 -15.64 -13.12 8.58
C ALA A 549 -15.50 -14.39 7.75
N ARG A 550 -15.91 -15.51 8.36
CA ARG A 550 -16.21 -16.78 7.70
C ARG A 550 -17.66 -17.20 7.92
N TYR A 551 -18.21 -16.88 9.08
CA TYR A 551 -19.53 -17.27 9.52
C TYR A 551 -20.45 -16.05 9.57
N ILE A 552 -21.60 -16.14 8.89
CA ILE A 552 -22.62 -15.09 8.84
C ILE A 552 -23.89 -15.62 9.51
N GLN A 553 -24.41 -14.91 10.51
CA GLN A 553 -25.69 -15.22 11.14
C GLN A 553 -26.70 -14.14 10.79
N LEU A 554 -27.83 -14.57 10.22
CA LEU A 554 -28.98 -13.72 9.93
C LEU A 554 -30.09 -14.01 10.94
N GLU A 555 -30.64 -12.97 11.54
CA GLU A 555 -31.79 -13.02 12.45
C GLU A 555 -32.98 -12.27 11.82
N GLY A 556 -34.20 -12.74 12.05
CA GLY A 556 -35.41 -12.22 11.41
C GLY A 556 -35.79 -12.91 10.09
N VAL A 557 -35.12 -14.02 9.73
CA VAL A 557 -35.26 -14.69 8.43
C VAL A 557 -35.55 -16.21 8.55
N SER A 558 -36.03 -16.81 7.47
CA SER A 558 -36.29 -18.25 7.35
C SER A 558 -36.00 -18.76 5.94
N THR A 559 -35.51 -20.00 5.81
CA THR A 559 -35.13 -20.63 4.53
C THR A 559 -36.30 -21.36 3.83
N GLU A 560 -37.50 -20.78 3.78
CA GLU A 560 -38.59 -21.42 3.01
C GLU A 560 -38.30 -21.39 1.49
N PRO A 561 -38.79 -22.38 0.71
CA PRO A 561 -38.24 -22.64 -0.63
C PRO A 561 -38.70 -21.59 -1.65
N GLY A 562 -37.76 -20.97 -2.36
CA GLY A 562 -38.07 -20.03 -3.44
C GLY A 562 -36.90 -19.69 -4.36
N HIS A 563 -35.72 -19.41 -3.80
CA HIS A 563 -34.54 -19.03 -4.57
C HIS A 563 -33.26 -19.70 -4.04
N ASP A 564 -32.68 -20.58 -4.86
CA ASP A 564 -31.33 -21.11 -4.64
C ASP A 564 -30.32 -19.97 -4.76
N PHE A 565 -29.64 -19.64 -3.66
CA PHE A 565 -28.53 -18.68 -3.70
C PHE A 565 -27.21 -19.38 -3.98
N LEU A 566 -26.66 -19.05 -5.16
CA LEU A 566 -25.23 -19.05 -5.47
C LEU A 566 -24.48 -20.39 -5.31
N SER A 567 -24.61 -21.28 -6.30
CA SER A 567 -23.79 -22.49 -6.41
C SER A 567 -22.60 -22.32 -7.38
N TYR A 568 -21.38 -22.22 -6.88
CA TYR A 568 -20.22 -22.84 -7.54
C TYR A 568 -19.10 -23.14 -6.55
N ILE A 569 -18.59 -24.37 -6.59
CA ILE A 569 -17.47 -24.82 -5.75
C ILE A 569 -16.20 -24.86 -6.61
N ARG A 570 -15.25 -23.96 -6.36
CA ARG A 570 -13.88 -24.15 -6.86
C ARG A 570 -13.07 -24.99 -5.88
N ARG A 571 -13.31 -26.31 -5.91
CA ARG A 571 -12.56 -27.29 -5.11
C ARG A 571 -11.14 -27.40 -5.69
N LEU A 572 -10.20 -26.60 -5.19
CA LEU A 572 -8.79 -26.82 -5.49
C LEU A 572 -8.40 -28.22 -4.99
N ALA A 573 -7.88 -29.04 -5.89
CA ALA A 573 -7.54 -30.43 -5.61
C ALA A 573 -6.53 -30.50 -4.47
N ASN A 574 -6.86 -31.31 -3.45
CA ASN A 574 -6.22 -31.39 -2.13
C ASN A 574 -4.68 -31.28 -2.21
N PRO A 575 -4.11 -30.07 -2.01
CA PRO A 575 -2.70 -29.85 -2.27
C PRO A 575 -1.90 -30.19 -1.01
N SER A 576 -0.57 -30.27 -1.11
CA SER A 576 0.29 -30.58 0.04
C SER A 576 0.05 -29.60 1.20
N HIS A 577 0.36 -30.04 2.43
CA HIS A 577 0.26 -29.21 3.64
C HIS A 577 0.87 -27.81 3.49
N VAL A 578 1.95 -27.68 2.72
CA VAL A 578 2.62 -26.40 2.41
C VAL A 578 1.75 -25.48 1.54
N ASN A 579 1.10 -26.01 0.51
CA ASN A 579 0.21 -25.22 -0.35
C ASN A 579 -1.05 -24.77 0.38
N GLN A 580 -1.52 -25.53 1.38
CA GLN A 580 -2.61 -25.11 2.27
C GLN A 580 -2.18 -23.92 3.13
N LEU A 581 -0.96 -23.96 3.69
CA LEU A 581 -0.37 -22.82 4.41
C LEU A 581 -0.17 -21.60 3.51
N LEU A 582 0.35 -21.77 2.29
CA LEU A 582 0.49 -20.68 1.31
C LEU A 582 -0.86 -20.04 0.94
N ASN A 583 -1.93 -20.83 0.84
CA ASN A 583 -3.28 -20.30 0.63
C ASN A 583 -3.80 -19.53 1.85
N ALA A 584 -3.56 -20.03 3.07
CA ALA A 584 -3.93 -19.32 4.30
C ALA A 584 -3.15 -18.00 4.44
N LEU A 585 -1.84 -18.01 4.17
CA LEU A 585 -0.99 -16.81 4.12
C LEU A 585 -1.56 -15.79 3.13
N LYS A 586 -1.83 -16.18 1.87
CA LYS A 586 -2.43 -15.30 0.85
C LYS A 586 -3.66 -14.58 1.41
N TRP A 587 -4.64 -15.34 1.93
CA TRP A 587 -5.89 -14.75 2.44
C TRP A 587 -5.69 -13.88 3.67
N THR A 588 -4.73 -14.20 4.53
CA THR A 588 -4.42 -13.39 5.71
C THR A 588 -3.87 -12.03 5.30
N PHE A 589 -2.87 -12.02 4.40
CA PHE A 589 -2.28 -10.79 3.91
C PHE A 589 -3.27 -9.96 3.09
N THR A 590 -3.94 -10.54 2.08
CA THR A 590 -4.88 -9.76 1.24
C THR A 590 -6.07 -9.22 2.02
N SER A 591 -6.43 -9.83 3.15
CA SER A 591 -7.46 -9.28 4.03
C SER A 591 -7.00 -8.07 4.83
N ASN A 592 -5.70 -7.90 5.05
CA ASN A 592 -5.11 -6.82 5.84
C ASN A 592 -4.57 -5.64 5.01
N LEU A 593 -4.76 -5.66 3.68
CA LEU A 593 -4.35 -4.59 2.78
C LEU A 593 -5.54 -3.76 2.31
N PHE A 594 -5.59 -2.51 2.76
CA PHE A 594 -6.54 -1.48 2.33
C PHE A 594 -5.76 -0.26 1.82
N SER A 595 -6.29 0.95 2.01
CA SER A 595 -5.53 2.21 1.90
C SER A 595 -4.42 2.37 2.95
N TYR A 596 -4.24 1.39 3.82
CA TYR A 596 -3.21 1.23 4.84
C TYR A 596 -3.10 -0.28 5.15
N HIS A 597 -2.07 -0.70 5.90
CA HIS A 597 -1.88 -2.10 6.32
C HIS A 597 -2.46 -2.26 7.73
N THR A 598 -3.51 -3.08 7.91
CA THR A 598 -4.10 -3.37 9.23
C THR A 598 -3.35 -4.48 9.96
N ASP A 599 -3.38 -4.44 11.29
CA ASP A 599 -3.09 -5.61 12.14
C ASP A 599 -4.07 -6.76 11.89
N CYS A 600 -5.36 -6.47 12.03
CA CYS A 600 -6.46 -7.38 11.78
C CYS A 600 -7.67 -6.65 11.16
N PRO A 601 -8.46 -7.30 10.29
CA PRO A 601 -9.59 -6.65 9.63
C PRO A 601 -10.90 -6.74 10.42
N GLN A 602 -10.90 -7.37 11.61
CA GLN A 602 -12.08 -7.58 12.43
C GLN A 602 -12.16 -6.59 13.60
N ILE A 603 -11.18 -6.64 14.52
CA ILE A 603 -11.28 -6.03 15.85
C ILE A 603 -10.71 -4.62 15.89
N GLU A 604 -9.41 -4.44 15.68
CA GLU A 604 -8.75 -3.13 15.89
C GLU A 604 -8.72 -2.29 14.61
N LYS A 605 -8.26 -2.88 13.51
CA LYS A 605 -8.13 -2.26 12.18
C LYS A 605 -7.22 -1.03 12.19
N PHE A 606 -6.08 -1.14 12.87
CA PHE A 606 -5.14 -0.04 13.04
C PHE A 606 -3.89 -0.24 12.18
N GLY A 607 -3.32 0.88 11.73
CA GLY A 607 -2.06 0.90 10.97
C GLY A 607 -0.84 0.72 11.86
N TRP A 608 -0.74 -0.41 12.57
CA TRP A 608 0.43 -0.74 13.38
C TRP A 608 1.67 -0.91 12.48
N LEU A 609 2.80 -0.30 12.88
CA LEU A 609 3.93 -0.08 11.98
C LEU A 609 4.94 -1.22 11.91
N GLU A 610 5.00 -2.08 12.93
CA GLU A 610 5.81 -3.32 12.95
C GLU A 610 5.42 -4.28 11.82
N VAL A 611 4.12 -4.57 11.66
CA VAL A 611 3.61 -5.50 10.62
C VAL A 611 3.98 -4.99 9.24
N THR A 612 3.86 -3.68 9.04
CA THR A 612 4.18 -3.01 7.77
C THR A 612 5.64 -3.28 7.35
N HIS A 613 6.64 -3.05 8.21
CA HIS A 613 8.05 -3.21 7.80
C HIS A 613 8.58 -4.65 7.94
N LEU A 614 8.10 -5.42 8.91
CA LEU A 614 8.50 -6.82 9.10
C LEU A 614 8.00 -7.70 7.96
N LEU A 615 6.77 -7.47 7.49
CA LEU A 615 6.14 -8.30 6.48
C LEU A 615 6.41 -7.81 5.05
N ALA A 616 6.83 -6.56 4.84
CA ALA A 616 7.14 -6.03 3.50
C ALA A 616 8.06 -6.91 2.62
N PRO A 617 9.14 -7.53 3.15
CA PRO A 617 9.98 -8.46 2.41
C PRO A 617 9.29 -9.76 1.98
N ALA A 618 8.20 -10.14 2.66
CA ALA A 618 7.33 -11.25 2.28
C ALA A 618 6.22 -10.81 1.32
N THR A 619 5.54 -9.69 1.58
CA THR A 619 4.39 -9.24 0.78
C THR A 619 4.77 -8.87 -0.64
N GLN A 620 6.00 -8.35 -0.86
CA GLN A 620 6.51 -8.00 -2.19
C GLN A 620 6.52 -9.17 -3.18
N TYR A 621 6.54 -10.42 -2.70
CA TYR A 621 6.45 -11.60 -3.57
C TYR A 621 5.02 -11.94 -4.04
N MET A 622 3.97 -11.39 -3.41
CA MET A 622 2.57 -11.69 -3.75
C MET A 622 1.90 -10.58 -4.57
N VAL A 623 2.22 -9.32 -4.27
CA VAL A 623 1.56 -8.14 -4.82
C VAL A 623 2.54 -6.96 -4.86
N ASP A 624 2.32 -6.04 -5.80
CA ASP A 624 3.09 -4.80 -5.86
C ASP A 624 2.64 -3.84 -4.74
N MET A 625 3.54 -3.61 -3.78
CA MET A 625 3.29 -2.79 -2.61
C MET A 625 3.92 -1.39 -2.72
N GLU A 626 4.58 -1.05 -3.84
CA GLU A 626 5.41 0.16 -3.92
C GLU A 626 4.61 1.44 -3.58
N ASP A 627 3.41 1.57 -4.15
CA ASP A 627 2.57 2.76 -4.00
C ASP A 627 1.83 2.79 -2.64
N LEU A 628 1.42 1.63 -2.11
CA LEU A 628 0.79 1.54 -0.78
C LEU A 628 1.78 1.88 0.35
N TYR A 629 2.99 1.33 0.31
CA TYR A 629 4.05 1.70 1.25
C TYR A 629 4.52 3.15 1.08
N THR A 630 4.44 3.70 -0.13
CA THR A 630 4.70 5.13 -0.37
C THR A 630 3.72 6.04 0.35
N LYS A 631 2.42 5.67 0.36
CA LYS A 631 1.37 6.41 1.07
C LYS A 631 1.43 6.20 2.59
N ILE A 632 1.66 4.97 3.07
CA ILE A 632 1.83 4.71 4.52
C ILE A 632 3.00 5.54 5.08
N LEU A 633 4.08 5.73 4.30
CA LEU A 633 5.16 6.64 4.67
C LEU A 633 4.72 8.11 4.81
N ASP A 634 3.72 8.58 4.07
CA ASP A 634 3.16 9.92 4.28
C ASP A 634 2.25 9.99 5.52
N ASP A 635 1.49 8.93 5.85
CA ASP A 635 0.78 8.83 7.13
C ASP A 635 1.75 8.87 8.32
N ILE A 636 2.90 8.18 8.22
CA ILE A 636 3.98 8.20 9.22
C ILE A 636 4.55 9.62 9.40
N LEU A 637 4.69 10.40 8.32
CA LEU A 637 5.11 11.81 8.44
C LEU A 637 4.07 12.68 9.14
N ASP A 638 2.78 12.45 8.88
CA ASP A 638 1.67 13.16 9.50
C ASP A 638 1.48 12.81 10.99
N ALA A 639 1.86 11.59 11.38
CA ALA A 639 1.87 11.09 12.75
C ALA A 639 3.13 11.49 13.55
N GLN A 640 4.25 11.84 12.89
CA GLN A 640 5.49 12.17 13.61
C GLN A 640 5.33 13.38 14.53
N GLU A 641 5.64 13.19 15.82
CA GLU A 641 5.53 14.23 16.84
C GLU A 641 6.58 15.35 16.68
N PRO A 642 6.30 16.57 17.17
CA PRO A 642 7.26 17.69 17.14
C PRO A 642 8.60 17.43 17.85
N ASN A 643 8.68 16.43 18.73
CA ASN A 643 9.90 16.04 19.45
C ASN A 643 10.80 15.07 18.65
N GLY A 644 10.31 14.55 17.52
CA GLY A 644 10.96 13.56 16.64
C GLY A 644 10.38 12.15 16.71
N LEU A 645 9.61 11.79 17.74
CA LEU A 645 8.99 10.46 17.90
C LEU A 645 8.08 10.12 16.71
N VAL A 646 8.22 8.90 16.21
CA VAL A 646 7.22 8.23 15.38
C VAL A 646 6.42 7.31 16.30
N PRO A 647 5.09 7.49 16.45
CA PRO A 647 4.27 6.60 17.27
C PRO A 647 4.21 5.19 16.66
N THR A 648 3.67 4.23 17.40
CA THR A 648 3.51 2.83 16.97
C THR A 648 2.52 2.62 15.82
N MET A 649 1.60 3.57 15.59
CA MET A 649 0.57 3.48 14.56
C MET A 649 0.60 4.70 13.64
N ALA A 650 0.28 4.50 12.35
CA ALA A 650 -0.07 5.59 11.45
C ALA A 650 -1.15 5.16 10.42
N PRO A 651 -2.25 5.91 10.25
CA PRO A 651 -2.66 7.07 11.05
C PRO A 651 -3.09 6.71 12.48
N GLU A 652 -3.03 7.67 13.40
CA GLU A 652 -3.58 7.51 14.76
C GLU A 652 -5.09 7.82 14.80
N ILE A 653 -5.84 7.15 15.69
CA ILE A 653 -7.25 7.48 15.99
C ILE A 653 -7.55 7.61 17.49
N ARG A 654 -6.63 7.14 18.32
CA ARG A 654 -6.62 7.24 19.78
C ARG A 654 -5.16 7.28 20.25
N TYR A 655 -4.93 7.89 21.40
CA TYR A 655 -3.59 7.98 21.98
C TYR A 655 -3.28 6.74 22.82
N MET A 656 -2.24 6.00 22.46
CA MET A 656 -1.71 4.90 23.27
C MET A 656 -0.79 5.43 24.36
N CYS A 657 -0.48 4.61 25.38
CA CYS A 657 0.43 5.02 26.45
C CYS A 657 1.59 4.03 26.66
N GLY A 658 2.74 4.55 27.12
CA GLY A 658 3.92 3.74 27.40
C GLY A 658 4.49 3.05 26.15
N PRO A 659 4.92 1.77 26.24
CA PRO A 659 5.49 1.04 25.11
C PRO A 659 4.55 0.90 23.90
N LEU A 660 3.23 0.91 24.11
CA LEU A 660 2.24 0.90 23.03
C LEU A 660 2.18 2.21 22.23
N HIS A 661 2.94 3.25 22.64
CA HIS A 661 3.11 4.51 21.90
C HIS A 661 4.55 4.73 21.41
N ASP A 662 5.53 4.26 22.19
CA ASP A 662 6.96 4.58 22.02
C ASP A 662 7.80 3.29 22.06
N THR A 663 7.92 2.64 20.90
CA THR A 663 8.76 1.45 20.69
C THR A 663 9.48 1.53 19.34
N ILE A 664 10.80 1.34 19.33
CA ILE A 664 11.60 1.53 18.10
C ILE A 664 11.28 0.50 17.01
N THR A 665 10.94 -0.74 17.38
CA THR A 665 10.55 -1.83 16.46
C THR A 665 9.25 -1.58 15.69
N TRP A 666 8.51 -0.52 16.02
CA TRP A 666 7.40 0.01 15.23
C TRP A 666 7.86 1.27 14.47
N GLY A 667 8.33 2.30 15.21
CA GLY A 667 8.68 3.60 14.62
C GLY A 667 9.86 3.56 13.63
N CYS A 668 10.67 2.49 13.62
CA CYS A 668 11.70 2.25 12.60
C CYS A 668 11.13 2.13 11.18
N ALA A 669 9.83 1.89 11.01
CA ALA A 669 9.15 1.87 9.71
C ALA A 669 9.45 3.11 8.84
N LEU A 670 9.57 4.30 9.46
CA LEU A 670 9.99 5.55 8.80
C LEU A 670 11.32 5.44 8.02
N ILE A 671 12.22 4.57 8.50
CA ILE A 671 13.59 4.40 7.99
C ILE A 671 13.77 3.05 7.29
N PHE A 672 13.05 2.00 7.70
CA PHE A 672 13.15 0.68 7.07
C PHE A 672 12.35 0.60 5.77
N ILE A 673 11.12 1.13 5.71
CA ILE A 673 10.28 1.03 4.50
C ILE A 673 10.95 1.70 3.27
N PRO A 674 11.58 2.90 3.34
CA PRO A 674 12.22 3.48 2.16
C PRO A 674 13.47 2.70 1.70
N ASP A 675 14.18 2.03 2.61
CA ASP A 675 15.31 1.15 2.27
C ASP A 675 14.82 -0.18 1.66
N ILE A 676 13.70 -0.72 2.17
CA ILE A 676 12.99 -1.87 1.58
C ILE A 676 12.48 -1.53 0.17
N LEU A 677 11.86 -0.37 -0.03
CA LEU A 677 11.41 0.09 -1.36
C LEU A 677 12.58 0.23 -2.34
N LYS A 678 13.74 0.71 -1.88
CA LYS A 678 14.97 0.71 -2.68
C LYS A 678 15.44 -0.71 -2.98
N LYS A 679 15.54 -1.57 -1.98
CA LYS A 679 16.07 -2.94 -2.12
C LYS A 679 15.21 -3.84 -3.01
N TYR A 680 13.90 -3.89 -2.80
CA TYR A 680 13.01 -4.82 -3.52
C TYR A 680 12.37 -4.21 -4.77
N TYR A 681 12.11 -2.90 -4.80
CA TYR A 681 11.49 -2.21 -5.94
C TYR A 681 12.45 -1.31 -6.73
N GLY A 682 13.71 -1.17 -6.31
CA GLY A 682 14.65 -0.22 -6.93
C GLY A 682 14.21 1.24 -6.78
N SER A 683 13.26 1.54 -5.87
CA SER A 683 12.59 2.83 -5.79
C SER A 683 13.25 3.74 -4.76
N THR A 684 13.66 4.93 -5.18
CA THR A 684 14.38 5.90 -4.34
C THR A 684 13.58 7.18 -4.07
N HIS A 685 12.36 7.25 -4.59
CA HIS A 685 11.60 8.50 -4.67
C HIS A 685 11.13 9.02 -3.29
N THR A 686 10.97 8.13 -2.31
CA THR A 686 10.61 8.42 -0.91
C THR A 686 11.80 8.88 -0.06
N ILE A 687 13.03 8.44 -0.35
CA ILE A 687 14.22 8.73 0.46
C ILE A 687 14.45 10.25 0.69
N PRO A 688 14.29 11.16 -0.30
CA PRO A 688 14.43 12.60 -0.07
C PRO A 688 13.43 13.19 0.93
N LYS A 689 12.18 12.68 0.98
CA LYS A 689 11.18 13.15 1.95
C LYS A 689 11.43 12.54 3.34
N MET A 690 11.81 11.26 3.39
CA MET A 690 11.98 10.53 4.66
C MET A 690 13.29 10.83 5.40
N TYR A 691 14.39 11.09 4.70
CA TYR A 691 15.70 11.32 5.34
C TYR A 691 15.64 12.39 6.45
N ARG A 692 15.08 13.58 6.17
CA ARG A 692 14.99 14.67 7.14
C ARG A 692 14.02 14.40 8.31
N ALA A 693 13.09 13.45 8.17
CA ALA A 693 12.26 12.97 9.26
C ALA A 693 12.98 11.91 10.10
N GLY A 694 13.72 11.00 9.44
CA GLY A 694 14.62 10.04 10.07
C GLY A 694 15.70 10.71 10.93
N GLU A 695 16.23 11.87 10.51
CA GLU A 695 17.16 12.65 11.34
C GLU A 695 16.55 13.10 12.67
N ARG A 696 15.28 13.54 12.65
CA ARG A 696 14.54 13.92 13.87
C ARG A 696 14.28 12.72 14.76
N TYR A 697 13.92 11.59 14.16
CA TYR A 697 13.64 10.36 14.90
C TYR A 697 14.89 9.76 15.53
N MET A 698 16.03 9.72 14.83
CA MET A 698 17.31 9.32 15.42
C MET A 698 17.75 10.29 16.54
N GLY A 699 17.55 11.61 16.34
CA GLY A 699 17.77 12.62 17.40
C GLY A 699 16.79 12.52 18.59
N TYR A 700 15.67 11.83 18.44
CA TYR A 700 14.80 11.43 19.54
C TYR A 700 15.34 10.17 20.23
N MET A 701 15.71 9.12 19.46
CA MET A 701 16.24 7.86 19.99
C MET A 701 17.54 8.02 20.80
N THR A 702 18.44 8.95 20.42
CA THR A 702 19.65 9.26 21.22
C THR A 702 19.31 9.68 22.66
N LYS A 703 18.12 10.26 22.91
CA LYS A 703 17.65 10.65 24.25
C LYS A 703 17.13 9.45 25.07
N LYS A 704 16.97 8.29 24.45
CA LYS A 704 16.49 7.03 25.05
C LYS A 704 17.61 6.05 25.39
N GLU A 705 18.82 6.32 24.91
CA GLU A 705 19.99 5.50 25.16
C GLU A 705 20.29 5.34 26.67
N ARG A 706 20.59 4.11 27.05
CA ARG A 706 21.19 3.75 28.34
C ARG A 706 22.54 3.11 28.12
N LYS A 707 23.39 3.10 29.17
CA LYS A 707 24.73 2.49 29.14
C LYS A 707 25.64 2.96 27.98
N GLY A 708 25.33 4.13 27.39
CA GLY A 708 26.07 4.72 26.26
C GLY A 708 25.69 4.20 24.88
N GLY A 709 24.50 3.61 24.70
CA GLY A 709 23.98 3.22 23.37
C GLY A 709 22.86 2.18 23.35
N LEU A 710 22.61 1.45 24.45
CA LEU A 710 21.54 0.44 24.48
C LEU A 710 20.15 1.09 24.54
N ILE A 711 19.20 0.52 23.81
CA ILE A 711 17.79 0.84 23.90
C ILE A 711 17.11 -0.23 24.76
N GLU A 712 16.89 0.06 26.04
CA GLU A 712 16.35 -0.89 27.03
C GLU A 712 14.86 -0.61 27.35
N HIS A 713 14.08 -0.26 26.33
CA HIS A 713 12.63 -0.03 26.43
C HIS A 713 11.96 -0.35 25.09
N GLY A 714 10.73 -0.82 25.14
CA GLY A 714 9.95 -1.23 23.98
C GLY A 714 8.96 -2.32 24.36
N LEU A 715 8.44 -3.03 23.36
CA LEU A 715 7.61 -4.22 23.55
C LEU A 715 8.43 -5.53 23.53
N GLY A 716 9.66 -5.52 23.00
CA GLY A 716 10.46 -6.73 22.80
C GLY A 716 9.88 -7.64 21.73
N ASP A 717 10.18 -8.93 21.83
CA ASP A 717 9.65 -10.01 20.99
C ASP A 717 8.16 -10.29 21.27
N TRP A 718 7.31 -9.34 20.89
CA TRP A 718 5.86 -9.38 21.14
C TRP A 718 5.20 -10.64 20.56
N GLY A 719 4.20 -11.17 21.27
CA GLY A 719 3.49 -12.38 20.89
C GLY A 719 4.18 -13.69 21.27
N ARG A 720 5.39 -13.66 21.87
CA ARG A 720 6.04 -14.86 22.44
C ARG A 720 5.22 -15.48 23.57
N GLY A 721 4.53 -14.63 24.33
CA GLY A 721 3.38 -14.97 25.15
C GLY A 721 2.25 -13.98 24.87
N ILE A 722 1.05 -14.24 25.39
CA ILE A 722 -0.11 -13.37 25.16
C ILE A 722 0.19 -11.95 25.67
N ALA A 723 0.14 -10.98 24.77
CA ALA A 723 0.31 -9.55 25.03
C ALA A 723 1.57 -9.14 25.83
N HIS A 724 2.71 -9.79 25.59
CA HIS A 724 4.02 -9.32 26.06
C HIS A 724 5.17 -9.87 25.19
N GLY A 725 6.32 -9.19 25.24
CA GLY A 725 7.57 -9.64 24.62
C GLY A 725 8.77 -9.56 25.56
N ASN A 726 9.90 -10.06 25.08
CA ASN A 726 11.19 -10.12 25.81
C ASN A 726 12.35 -9.68 24.89
N ALA A 727 13.60 -9.81 25.32
CA ALA A 727 14.79 -9.47 24.55
C ALA A 727 14.91 -7.96 24.20
N GLN A 728 14.31 -7.08 25.02
CA GLN A 728 14.21 -5.63 24.72
C GLN A 728 15.57 -5.01 24.37
N ALA A 729 16.58 -5.17 25.23
CA ALA A 729 17.89 -4.56 24.98
C ALA A 729 18.61 -5.13 23.74
N ASN A 730 18.28 -6.38 23.37
CA ASN A 730 18.88 -7.08 22.24
C ASN A 730 18.21 -6.72 20.91
N ILE A 731 16.88 -6.68 20.86
CA ILE A 731 16.13 -6.37 19.63
C ILE A 731 16.19 -4.87 19.34
N GLU A 732 15.82 -4.04 20.32
CA GLU A 732 15.63 -2.60 20.08
C GLU A 732 16.95 -1.90 19.76
N THR A 733 18.07 -2.37 20.33
CA THR A 733 19.41 -1.82 20.02
C THR A 733 19.92 -2.27 18.65
N ALA A 734 19.61 -3.50 18.21
CA ALA A 734 19.98 -3.97 16.87
C ALA A 734 19.19 -3.22 15.78
N VAL A 735 17.90 -2.97 16.03
CA VAL A 735 17.05 -2.12 15.18
C VAL A 735 17.56 -0.67 15.16
N TYR A 736 17.99 -0.12 16.31
CA TYR A 736 18.59 1.22 16.36
C TYR A 736 19.87 1.32 15.54
N HIS A 737 20.77 0.32 15.65
CA HIS A 737 21.96 0.20 14.80
C HIS A 737 21.60 0.21 13.31
N GLU A 738 20.63 -0.61 12.89
CA GLU A 738 20.25 -0.68 11.48
C GLU A 738 19.58 0.59 10.98
N CYS A 739 18.80 1.31 11.81
CA CYS A 739 18.30 2.63 11.43
C CYS A 739 19.45 3.59 11.09
N LEU A 740 20.56 3.55 11.83
CA LEU A 740 21.76 4.37 11.54
C LEU A 740 22.44 3.92 10.23
N CYS A 741 22.52 2.62 9.97
CA CYS A 741 23.00 2.06 8.70
C CYS A 741 22.13 2.45 7.51
N CYS A 742 20.80 2.41 7.63
CA CYS A 742 19.86 2.91 6.61
C CYS A 742 20.09 4.41 6.35
N MET A 743 20.32 5.20 7.39
CA MET A 743 20.59 6.64 7.25
C MET A 743 21.92 6.92 6.52
N GLU A 744 22.96 6.09 6.71
CA GLU A 744 24.17 6.10 5.86
C GLU A 744 23.82 5.78 4.39
N ARG A 745 23.01 4.73 4.13
CA ARG A 745 22.58 4.36 2.78
C ARG A 745 21.73 5.46 2.10
N PHE A 746 20.93 6.19 2.87
CA PHE A 746 20.12 7.31 2.37
C PHE A 746 20.98 8.48 1.92
N VAL A 747 21.96 8.93 2.72
CA VAL A 747 22.83 10.04 2.30
C VAL A 747 23.69 9.68 1.09
N VAL A 748 24.12 8.43 0.96
CA VAL A 748 24.78 7.93 -0.27
C VAL A 748 23.84 8.03 -1.47
N THR A 749 22.58 7.58 -1.36
CA THR A 749 21.58 7.72 -2.43
C THR A 749 21.22 9.16 -2.76
N LEU A 750 21.31 10.09 -1.79
CA LEU A 750 21.08 11.52 -1.99
C LEU A 750 22.32 12.29 -2.50
N GLY A 751 23.48 11.64 -2.61
CA GLY A 751 24.75 12.31 -2.97
C GLY A 751 25.34 13.19 -1.86
N LEU A 752 24.88 13.04 -0.62
CA LEU A 752 25.31 13.80 0.56
C LEU A 752 26.48 13.08 1.27
N THR A 753 27.56 12.79 0.53
CA THR A 753 28.66 11.91 1.00
C THR A 753 29.33 12.38 2.29
N ASP A 754 29.39 13.68 2.54
CA ASP A 754 30.00 14.24 3.75
C ASP A 754 29.17 13.95 5.02
N GLU A 755 27.85 13.76 4.88
CA GLU A 755 26.97 13.35 5.98
C GLU A 755 27.09 11.84 6.29
N ALA A 756 27.63 11.01 5.39
CA ALA A 756 27.75 9.55 5.57
C ALA A 756 28.68 9.16 6.72
N ALA A 757 29.79 9.89 6.89
CA ALA A 757 30.76 9.63 7.96
C ALA A 757 30.14 9.76 9.37
N LYS A 758 29.17 10.67 9.55
CA LYS A 758 28.42 10.84 10.82
C LYS A 758 27.62 9.59 11.14
N TRP A 759 26.77 9.13 10.21
CA TRP A 759 25.88 7.98 10.42
C TRP A 759 26.68 6.69 10.63
N LYS A 760 27.75 6.50 9.84
CA LYS A 760 28.68 5.37 9.99
C LYS A 760 29.38 5.34 11.34
N SER A 761 29.85 6.50 11.81
CA SER A 761 30.52 6.63 13.12
C SER A 761 29.56 6.30 14.26
N GLU A 762 28.29 6.69 14.13
CA GLU A 762 27.27 6.40 15.14
C GLU A 762 26.87 4.92 15.13
N ALA A 763 26.65 4.32 13.95
CA ALA A 763 26.41 2.88 13.84
C ALA A 763 27.56 2.07 14.48
N SER A 764 28.81 2.41 14.18
CA SER A 764 29.99 1.77 14.77
C SER A 764 30.02 1.88 16.31
N ARG A 765 29.62 3.03 16.87
CA ARG A 765 29.48 3.20 18.33
C ARG A 765 28.43 2.26 18.91
N ILE A 766 27.26 2.15 18.28
CA ILE A 766 26.19 1.26 18.76
C ILE A 766 26.60 -0.22 18.64
N TYR A 767 27.31 -0.59 17.57
CA TYR A 767 27.89 -1.94 17.40
C TYR A 767 28.83 -2.32 18.56
N ASP A 768 29.74 -1.42 18.95
CA ASP A 768 30.67 -1.65 20.06
C ASP A 768 29.94 -1.77 21.41
N VAL A 769 28.92 -0.93 21.64
CA VAL A 769 28.12 -0.92 22.87
C VAL A 769 27.28 -2.19 22.99
N TYR A 770 26.64 -2.61 21.88
CA TYR A 770 25.87 -3.84 21.79
C TYR A 770 26.72 -5.06 22.17
N ASN A 771 27.88 -5.20 21.52
CA ASN A 771 28.82 -6.29 21.79
C ASN A 771 29.34 -6.26 23.23
N LYS A 772 29.76 -5.11 23.72
CA LYS A 772 30.28 -4.94 25.09
C LYS A 772 29.29 -5.37 26.18
N HIS A 773 27.98 -5.20 25.94
CA HIS A 773 26.96 -5.42 26.97
C HIS A 773 26.16 -6.71 26.80
N LEU A 774 26.05 -7.25 25.58
CA LEU A 774 25.18 -8.38 25.27
C LEU A 774 25.93 -9.64 24.79
N LEU A 775 27.15 -9.52 24.26
CA LEU A 775 27.95 -10.69 23.86
C LEU A 775 28.66 -11.28 25.09
N VAL A 776 28.27 -12.49 25.45
CA VAL A 776 28.88 -13.30 26.50
C VAL A 776 29.98 -14.17 25.89
N THR A 777 31.19 -14.09 26.45
CA THR A 777 32.36 -14.90 26.04
C THR A 777 33.08 -15.58 27.22
N ASP A 778 32.56 -15.38 28.43
CA ASP A 778 33.15 -15.73 29.72
C ASP A 778 32.26 -16.68 30.56
N ASP A 779 31.32 -17.39 29.93
CA ASP A 779 30.44 -18.36 30.60
C ASP A 779 31.14 -19.72 30.82
N PRO A 780 31.42 -20.15 32.06
CA PRO A 780 32.06 -21.44 32.32
C PRO A 780 31.13 -22.64 32.07
N GLU A 781 29.80 -22.45 32.01
CA GLU A 781 28.84 -23.52 31.69
C GLU A 781 28.68 -23.74 30.18
N ARG A 782 29.08 -22.75 29.36
CA ARG A 782 28.96 -22.75 27.90
C ARG A 782 30.25 -22.23 27.25
N PRO A 783 31.19 -23.11 26.87
CA PRO A 783 32.49 -22.72 26.32
C PRO A 783 32.43 -22.28 24.85
N TYR A 784 31.49 -21.39 24.51
CA TYR A 784 31.32 -20.73 23.21
C TYR A 784 30.61 -19.39 23.41
N ALA A 785 30.86 -18.42 22.53
CA ALA A 785 30.22 -17.10 22.60
C ALA A 785 28.71 -17.12 22.26
N TYR A 786 27.92 -16.29 22.95
CA TYR A 786 26.48 -16.14 22.69
C TYR A 786 25.93 -14.78 23.17
N TYR A 787 24.74 -14.38 22.71
CA TYR A 787 24.04 -13.16 23.11
C TYR A 787 22.96 -13.39 24.18
N THR A 788 22.82 -12.43 25.10
CA THR A 788 21.78 -12.37 26.15
C THR A 788 20.82 -11.18 25.92
N SER A 789 19.68 -11.17 26.61
CA SER A 789 18.65 -10.11 26.60
C SER A 789 18.89 -8.98 27.61
N LEU A 790 19.54 -9.28 28.74
CA LEU A 790 19.53 -8.51 30.00
C LEU A 790 18.18 -8.38 30.73
N ASP A 791 17.07 -8.93 30.23
CA ASP A 791 15.73 -8.79 30.85
C ASP A 791 15.71 -9.27 32.32
N ASN A 792 16.48 -10.33 32.61
CA ASN A 792 16.56 -10.97 33.92
C ASN A 792 17.96 -10.81 34.57
N TYR A 793 18.68 -9.71 34.28
CA TYR A 793 20.02 -9.47 34.79
C TYR A 793 20.12 -9.65 36.33
N PRO A 794 21.12 -10.39 36.87
CA PRO A 794 22.34 -10.86 36.23
C PRO A 794 22.24 -12.23 35.52
N THR A 795 21.06 -12.85 35.42
CA THR A 795 20.91 -14.10 34.67
C THR A 795 21.19 -13.88 33.19
N ARG A 796 22.10 -14.68 32.63
CA ARG A 796 22.48 -14.68 31.21
C ARG A 796 21.69 -15.75 30.46
N ASP A 797 20.53 -15.35 29.93
CA ASP A 797 19.77 -16.18 29.00
C ASP A 797 20.49 -16.35 27.65
N ARG A 798 20.05 -17.35 26.89
CA ARG A 798 20.59 -17.73 25.58
C ARG A 798 19.47 -18.37 24.76
N ASP A 799 18.61 -17.54 24.19
CA ASP A 799 17.57 -18.00 23.26
C ASP A 799 17.94 -17.76 21.80
N ALA A 800 17.27 -18.48 20.90
CA ALA A 800 17.47 -18.40 19.47
C ALA A 800 17.19 -17.00 18.89
N VAL A 801 16.24 -16.23 19.45
CA VAL A 801 15.87 -14.90 18.94
C VAL A 801 17.02 -13.91 19.13
N CYS A 802 17.62 -13.87 20.32
CA CYS A 802 18.79 -13.02 20.58
C CYS A 802 19.98 -13.34 19.67
N GLN A 803 20.17 -14.61 19.29
CA GLN A 803 21.23 -15.00 18.35
C GLN A 803 20.88 -14.62 16.91
N ALA A 804 19.65 -14.90 16.48
CA ALA A 804 19.16 -14.64 15.14
C ALA A 804 19.18 -13.15 14.81
N VAL A 805 18.71 -12.31 15.72
CA VAL A 805 18.76 -10.85 15.60
C VAL A 805 20.21 -10.38 15.44
N ALA A 806 21.11 -10.79 16.32
CA ALA A 806 22.52 -10.41 16.22
C ALA A 806 23.18 -10.88 14.91
N LEU A 807 22.83 -12.07 14.39
CA LEU A 807 23.31 -12.59 13.11
C LEU A 807 22.75 -11.81 11.91
N GLN A 808 21.43 -11.63 11.83
CA GLN A 808 20.75 -10.99 10.70
C GLN A 808 21.07 -9.49 10.59
N PHE A 809 21.23 -8.80 11.71
CA PHE A 809 21.67 -7.40 11.77
C PHE A 809 23.20 -7.22 11.70
N ASN A 810 23.96 -8.30 11.46
CA ASN A 810 25.43 -8.31 11.37
C ASN A 810 26.17 -7.78 12.62
N MET A 811 25.54 -7.85 13.79
CA MET A 811 26.12 -7.41 15.06
C MET A 811 27.26 -8.33 15.55
N VAL A 812 27.33 -9.58 15.06
CA VAL A 812 28.31 -10.57 15.52
C VAL A 812 29.72 -10.30 14.98
N PRO A 813 30.75 -10.14 15.86
CA PRO A 813 32.15 -10.07 15.45
C PRO A 813 32.57 -11.33 14.71
N LEU A 814 33.40 -11.19 13.66
CA LEU A 814 33.72 -12.28 12.75
C LEU A 814 34.24 -13.53 13.46
N GLN A 815 35.08 -13.37 14.49
CA GLN A 815 35.65 -14.47 15.26
C GLN A 815 34.65 -15.23 16.16
N HIS A 816 33.42 -14.73 16.32
CA HIS A 816 32.36 -15.35 17.13
C HIS A 816 31.14 -15.79 16.30
N LYS A 817 31.17 -15.65 14.96
CA LYS A 817 30.02 -16.04 14.10
C LYS A 817 29.67 -17.52 14.21
N ASP A 818 30.67 -18.39 14.21
CA ASP A 818 30.46 -19.84 14.32
C ASP A 818 29.93 -20.24 15.71
N ASP A 819 30.46 -19.63 16.77
CA ASP A 819 29.99 -19.80 18.15
C ASP A 819 28.52 -19.39 18.31
N VAL A 820 28.13 -18.21 17.81
CA VAL A 820 26.76 -17.69 17.91
C VAL A 820 25.79 -18.48 17.03
N MET A 821 26.22 -18.91 15.84
CA MET A 821 25.45 -19.84 15.00
C MET A 821 25.28 -21.21 15.69
N LYS A 822 26.29 -21.69 16.40
CA LYS A 822 26.16 -22.90 17.23
C LYS A 822 25.19 -22.68 18.40
N ALA A 823 25.27 -21.54 19.09
CA ALA A 823 24.36 -21.19 20.19
C ALA A 823 22.90 -21.12 19.71
N PHE A 824 22.68 -20.58 18.51
CA PHE A 824 21.39 -20.58 17.81
C PHE A 824 20.89 -22.01 17.55
N LEU A 825 21.69 -22.81 16.83
CA LEU A 825 21.34 -24.19 16.45
C LEU A 825 21.12 -25.12 17.65
N ASP A 826 21.88 -24.94 18.74
CA ASP A 826 21.68 -25.66 20.01
C ASP A 826 20.31 -25.38 20.65
N ASP A 827 19.75 -24.17 20.46
CA ASP A 827 18.48 -23.74 21.08
C ASP A 827 17.25 -24.16 20.27
N VAL A 828 17.39 -24.26 18.94
CA VAL A 828 16.34 -24.74 18.02
C VAL A 828 16.41 -26.25 17.72
N ALA A 829 17.36 -26.96 18.32
CA ALA A 829 17.67 -28.36 18.00
C ALA A 829 16.51 -29.35 18.20
N ASP A 830 15.52 -29.02 19.03
CA ASP A 830 14.31 -29.85 19.25
C ASP A 830 13.15 -29.56 18.28
N GLY A 831 13.36 -28.69 17.28
CA GLY A 831 12.39 -28.41 16.23
C GLY A 831 11.16 -27.63 16.69
N LYS A 832 11.23 -26.93 17.83
CA LYS A 832 10.11 -26.15 18.39
C LYS A 832 10.31 -24.65 18.24
N LEU A 833 9.22 -23.97 17.90
CA LEU A 833 9.18 -22.52 17.77
C LEU A 833 9.13 -21.85 19.16
N ARG A 834 10.01 -20.86 19.38
CA ARG A 834 10.15 -20.10 20.65
C ARG A 834 10.31 -18.60 20.39
N SER A 835 9.44 -18.04 19.57
CA SER A 835 9.53 -16.66 19.10
C SER A 835 8.15 -15.99 19.14
N GLY A 836 8.15 -14.71 19.51
CA GLY A 836 7.15 -13.75 19.10
C GLY A 836 7.34 -13.34 17.64
N GLU A 837 6.49 -12.45 17.13
CA GLU A 837 6.45 -12.05 15.72
C GLU A 837 7.70 -11.30 15.26
N ILE A 838 8.27 -10.45 16.13
CA ILE A 838 9.43 -9.62 15.82
C ILE A 838 10.63 -10.52 15.55
N GLY A 839 10.88 -11.50 16.42
CA GLY A 839 11.92 -12.51 16.26
C GLY A 839 11.65 -13.51 15.13
N LEU A 840 10.38 -13.75 14.78
CA LEU A 840 9.94 -14.87 13.93
C LEU A 840 10.59 -14.82 12.54
N ARG A 841 10.66 -13.62 11.96
CA ARG A 841 11.31 -13.38 10.68
C ARG A 841 12.80 -13.71 10.72
N TYR A 842 13.51 -13.22 11.74
CA TYR A 842 14.95 -13.41 11.89
C TYR A 842 15.29 -14.88 12.18
N LEU A 843 14.43 -15.59 12.91
CA LEU A 843 14.52 -17.03 13.14
C LEU A 843 14.48 -17.82 11.83
N PHE A 844 13.49 -17.59 10.96
CA PHE A 844 13.39 -18.30 9.68
C PHE A 844 14.53 -17.96 8.72
N ASN A 845 14.94 -16.68 8.66
CA ASN A 845 16.06 -16.27 7.82
C ASN A 845 17.40 -16.87 8.30
N THR A 846 17.62 -16.96 9.61
CA THR A 846 18.82 -17.61 10.18
C THR A 846 18.80 -19.13 9.97
N LEU A 847 17.63 -19.78 10.03
CA LEU A 847 17.49 -21.20 9.66
C LEU A 847 17.75 -21.46 8.16
N HIS A 848 17.40 -20.51 7.28
CA HIS A 848 17.77 -20.57 5.86
C HIS A 848 19.28 -20.41 5.67
N ASP A 849 19.90 -19.40 6.29
CA ASP A 849 21.35 -19.17 6.18
C ASP A 849 22.16 -20.34 6.80
N ALA A 850 21.62 -21.03 7.80
CA ALA A 850 22.18 -22.26 8.36
C ALA A 850 21.90 -23.54 7.52
N ASN A 851 21.18 -23.42 6.40
CA ASN A 851 20.70 -24.52 5.55
C ASN A 851 19.97 -25.64 6.33
N ARG A 852 19.03 -25.24 7.20
CA ARG A 852 18.19 -26.14 8.02
C ARG A 852 16.70 -26.08 7.67
N PRO A 853 16.29 -26.42 6.42
CA PRO A 853 14.88 -26.45 6.04
C PRO A 853 14.10 -27.52 6.81
N ASP A 854 14.77 -28.56 7.31
CA ASP A 854 14.19 -29.60 8.16
C ASP A 854 13.65 -29.03 9.48
N LEU A 855 14.35 -28.10 10.12
CA LEU A 855 13.89 -27.46 11.36
C LEU A 855 12.70 -26.54 11.10
N VAL A 856 12.70 -25.76 10.03
CA VAL A 856 11.55 -24.89 9.67
C VAL A 856 10.29 -25.74 9.44
N LEU A 857 10.43 -26.86 8.71
CA LEU A 857 9.32 -27.78 8.46
C LEU A 857 8.89 -28.52 9.72
N GLN A 858 9.80 -28.87 10.65
CA GLN A 858 9.45 -29.44 11.94
C GLN A 858 8.67 -28.45 12.82
N MET A 859 9.13 -27.19 12.91
CA MET A 859 8.43 -26.13 13.66
C MET A 859 7.04 -25.89 13.10
N ALA A 860 6.91 -25.78 11.77
CA ALA A 860 5.64 -25.52 11.11
C ALA A 860 4.64 -26.71 11.16
N ARG A 861 5.08 -27.91 11.58
CA ARG A 861 4.31 -29.16 11.52
C ARG A 861 4.06 -29.83 12.88
N GLN A 862 4.36 -29.16 14.00
CA GLN A 862 3.98 -29.69 15.32
C GLN A 862 2.45 -29.85 15.41
N GLU A 863 1.96 -30.88 16.11
CA GLU A 863 0.51 -31.12 16.27
C GLU A 863 -0.13 -30.19 17.34
N GLU A 864 0.70 -29.58 18.19
CA GLU A 864 0.31 -28.62 19.23
C GLU A 864 0.99 -27.26 18.98
N HIS A 865 0.48 -26.22 19.63
CA HIS A 865 1.05 -24.88 19.54
C HIS A 865 2.43 -24.77 20.20
N PRO A 866 3.33 -23.89 19.71
CA PRO A 866 3.17 -23.05 18.50
C PRO A 866 3.35 -23.82 17.18
N SER A 867 2.39 -23.71 16.25
CA SER A 867 2.43 -24.41 14.96
C SER A 867 1.43 -23.89 13.92
N TYR A 868 1.88 -23.71 12.68
CA TYR A 868 0.98 -23.45 11.53
C TYR A 868 0.08 -24.65 11.19
N MET A 869 0.61 -25.88 11.30
CA MET A 869 -0.18 -27.08 11.06
C MET A 869 -1.29 -27.25 12.08
N ARG A 870 -1.11 -26.78 13.32
CA ARG A 870 -2.19 -26.76 14.31
C ARG A 870 -3.36 -25.89 13.85
N PHE A 871 -3.11 -24.67 13.36
CA PHE A 871 -4.17 -23.83 12.77
C PHE A 871 -4.91 -24.59 11.63
N LEU A 872 -4.19 -25.12 10.66
CA LEU A 872 -4.80 -25.84 9.52
C LEU A 872 -5.58 -27.10 9.96
N ARG A 873 -5.09 -27.84 10.97
CA ARG A 873 -5.77 -29.01 11.55
C ARG A 873 -7.06 -28.66 12.29
N ARG A 874 -7.16 -27.43 12.84
CA ARG A 874 -8.39 -26.89 13.43
C ARG A 874 -9.38 -26.35 12.38
N GLY A 875 -9.00 -26.34 11.10
CA GLY A 875 -9.82 -25.87 9.99
C GLY A 875 -9.73 -24.37 9.74
N GLU A 876 -8.70 -23.70 10.30
CA GLU A 876 -8.43 -22.29 10.05
C GLU A 876 -7.96 -22.08 8.60
N THR A 877 -8.40 -21.00 7.98
CA THR A 877 -8.13 -20.66 6.57
C THR A 877 -7.30 -19.39 6.40
N THR A 878 -6.84 -18.84 7.51
CA THR A 878 -6.05 -17.62 7.70
C THR A 878 -5.19 -17.82 8.96
N LEU A 879 -4.23 -16.93 9.23
CA LEU A 879 -3.44 -16.97 10.46
C LEU A 879 -4.14 -16.22 11.61
N LEU A 880 -3.86 -16.68 12.82
CA LEU A 880 -4.38 -16.13 14.07
C LEU A 880 -3.35 -15.16 14.67
N GLU A 881 -3.79 -14.26 15.54
CA GLU A 881 -2.94 -13.28 16.22
C GLU A 881 -1.88 -13.95 17.12
N PHE A 882 -2.28 -14.99 17.85
CA PHE A 882 -1.41 -15.75 18.75
C PHE A 882 -1.45 -17.24 18.46
N TRP A 883 -0.43 -17.94 18.96
CA TRP A 883 -0.28 -19.40 18.92
C TRP A 883 -1.25 -20.13 19.87
N GLN A 884 -2.56 -19.98 19.64
CA GLN A 884 -3.64 -20.60 20.43
C GLN A 884 -4.89 -20.88 19.57
N ASP A 885 -5.68 -21.90 19.93
CA ASP A 885 -6.90 -22.27 19.17
C ASP A 885 -8.06 -21.27 19.35
N GLU A 886 -8.15 -20.67 20.53
CA GLU A 886 -9.23 -19.77 20.97
C GLU A 886 -8.68 -18.32 21.01
N CYS A 887 -8.39 -17.77 19.83
CA CYS A 887 -7.79 -16.45 19.67
C CYS A 887 -8.84 -15.39 19.31
N ARG A 888 -8.69 -14.15 19.82
CA ARG A 888 -9.64 -13.05 19.59
C ARG A 888 -9.75 -12.72 18.08
N SER A 889 -8.62 -12.57 17.41
CA SER A 889 -8.55 -12.48 15.94
C SER A 889 -7.99 -13.74 15.31
N LYS A 890 -8.64 -14.16 14.21
CA LYS A 890 -8.28 -15.29 13.35
C LYS A 890 -7.94 -14.88 11.92
N CYS A 891 -7.75 -13.59 11.67
CA CYS A 891 -7.16 -13.07 10.44
C CYS A 891 -6.15 -11.99 10.80
N HIS A 892 -4.93 -12.39 11.11
CA HIS A 892 -3.88 -11.51 11.60
C HIS A 892 -2.53 -11.96 11.01
N ASP A 893 -1.82 -11.07 10.33
CA ASP A 893 -0.66 -11.45 9.50
C ASP A 893 0.71 -11.35 10.18
N MET A 894 0.78 -10.96 11.46
CA MET A 894 1.99 -10.93 12.30
C MET A 894 2.79 -12.24 12.23
N LEU A 895 2.11 -13.38 12.26
CA LEU A 895 2.72 -14.71 12.15
C LEU A 895 3.10 -15.11 10.71
N GLY A 896 2.92 -14.22 9.72
CA GLY A 896 3.03 -14.50 8.29
C GLY A 896 4.45 -14.51 7.71
N SER A 897 5.48 -14.17 8.50
CA SER A 897 6.86 -14.01 8.03
C SER A 897 7.49 -15.26 7.41
N ILE A 898 6.97 -16.47 7.68
CA ILE A 898 7.37 -17.72 6.99
C ILE A 898 7.19 -17.65 5.46
N LEU A 899 6.36 -16.73 4.96
CA LEU A 899 6.19 -16.52 3.52
C LEU A 899 7.50 -16.07 2.84
N GLU A 900 8.32 -15.21 3.47
CA GLU A 900 9.65 -14.84 2.94
C GLU A 900 10.51 -16.09 2.74
N TRP A 901 10.48 -17.01 3.72
CA TRP A 901 11.21 -18.28 3.65
C TRP A 901 10.73 -19.19 2.51
N PHE A 902 9.42 -19.26 2.23
CA PHE A 902 8.94 -20.05 1.08
C PHE A 902 9.48 -19.52 -0.26
N TYR A 903 9.56 -18.21 -0.46
CA TYR A 903 10.13 -17.66 -1.70
C TYR A 903 11.66 -17.74 -1.74
N VAL A 904 12.35 -17.40 -0.65
CA VAL A 904 13.82 -17.36 -0.57
C VAL A 904 14.46 -18.75 -0.52
N ALA A 905 13.88 -19.69 0.23
CA ALA A 905 14.46 -21.01 0.50
C ALA A 905 13.80 -22.16 -0.27
N VAL A 906 12.50 -22.07 -0.61
CA VAL A 906 11.79 -23.17 -1.32
C VAL A 906 11.64 -22.88 -2.81
N LEU A 907 11.25 -21.67 -3.22
CA LEU A 907 11.33 -21.26 -4.62
C LEU A 907 12.77 -20.86 -5.02
N GLY A 908 13.56 -20.41 -4.05
CA GLY A 908 14.99 -20.16 -4.18
C GLY A 908 15.37 -18.75 -4.66
N ILE A 909 14.45 -17.80 -4.72
CA ILE A 909 14.68 -16.47 -5.33
C ILE A 909 15.02 -15.44 -4.24
N LYS A 910 16.26 -14.96 -4.20
CA LYS A 910 16.74 -13.95 -3.23
C LYS A 910 17.37 -12.76 -3.96
N VAL A 911 16.94 -11.54 -3.65
CA VAL A 911 17.52 -10.31 -4.20
C VAL A 911 19.00 -10.14 -3.79
N SER A 912 19.85 -9.70 -4.73
CA SER A 912 21.27 -9.41 -4.49
C SER A 912 21.59 -7.92 -4.66
N GLU A 913 20.98 -7.27 -5.64
CA GLU A 913 21.05 -5.82 -5.88
C GLU A 913 19.65 -5.20 -6.00
N ASP A 914 19.55 -3.90 -5.71
CA ASP A 914 18.33 -3.10 -5.73
C ASP A 914 17.41 -3.42 -6.92
N GLY A 915 16.15 -3.75 -6.62
CA GLY A 915 15.11 -4.04 -7.59
C GLY A 915 15.28 -5.36 -8.36
N TYR A 916 16.07 -6.31 -7.86
CA TYR A 916 16.43 -7.56 -8.55
C TYR A 916 17.25 -7.38 -9.84
N ARG A 917 18.03 -6.28 -9.95
CA ARG A 917 19.04 -6.13 -11.02
C ARG A 917 19.98 -7.34 -11.08
N THR A 918 20.43 -7.79 -9.92
CA THR A 918 21.00 -9.12 -9.73
C THR A 918 20.27 -9.83 -8.60
N PHE A 919 20.18 -11.15 -8.71
CA PHE A 919 19.52 -12.02 -7.74
C PHE A 919 20.17 -13.40 -7.73
N THR A 920 19.93 -14.20 -6.70
CA THR A 920 20.31 -15.62 -6.68
C THR A 920 19.11 -16.52 -6.93
N VAL A 921 19.39 -17.68 -7.51
CA VAL A 921 18.43 -18.79 -7.67
C VAL A 921 19.03 -20.03 -7.03
N ALA A 922 18.49 -20.43 -5.88
CA ALA A 922 18.95 -21.54 -5.05
C ALA A 922 17.76 -22.41 -4.62
N PRO A 923 17.22 -23.27 -5.52
CA PRO A 923 16.11 -24.15 -5.20
C PRO A 923 16.52 -25.21 -4.14
N PRO A 924 15.58 -25.97 -3.57
CA PRO A 924 15.76 -26.54 -2.23
C PRO A 924 16.42 -27.92 -2.28
N TYR A 925 17.67 -27.95 -2.74
CA TYR A 925 18.48 -29.14 -3.02
C TYR A 925 18.50 -30.18 -1.89
N VAL A 926 18.52 -29.72 -0.63
CA VAL A 926 18.67 -30.54 0.59
C VAL A 926 17.36 -30.64 1.40
N SER A 927 16.20 -30.52 0.73
CA SER A 927 14.87 -30.60 1.36
C SER A 927 14.09 -31.87 0.99
N GLU A 928 12.90 -32.05 1.57
CA GLU A 928 11.91 -33.06 1.14
C GLU A 928 11.17 -32.71 -0.16
N PHE A 929 11.36 -31.52 -0.74
CA PHE A 929 10.66 -31.11 -1.95
C PHE A 929 11.31 -31.71 -3.20
N ASP A 930 10.68 -32.71 -3.80
CA ASP A 930 11.12 -33.27 -5.10
C ASP A 930 10.63 -32.45 -6.30
N ALA A 931 9.66 -31.56 -6.12
CA ALA A 931 9.21 -30.62 -7.15
C ALA A 931 8.71 -29.31 -6.53
N VAL A 932 9.14 -28.18 -7.09
CA VAL A 932 8.68 -26.84 -6.73
C VAL A 932 8.43 -26.03 -8.00
N LYS A 933 7.31 -25.31 -8.06
CA LYS A 933 6.99 -24.42 -9.18
C LYS A 933 6.36 -23.13 -8.67
N GLY A 934 6.83 -22.00 -9.18
CA GLY A 934 6.28 -20.68 -8.85
C GLY A 934 6.78 -19.59 -9.79
N THR A 935 6.13 -18.44 -9.72
CA THR A 935 6.47 -17.21 -10.44
C THR A 935 6.54 -16.05 -9.46
N PHE A 936 7.27 -15.01 -9.82
CA PHE A 936 7.40 -13.77 -9.08
C PHE A 936 7.60 -12.61 -10.06
N GLU A 937 6.73 -11.61 -10.00
CA GLU A 937 6.83 -10.39 -10.81
C GLU A 937 7.78 -9.39 -10.13
N CYS A 938 9.04 -9.38 -10.56
CA CYS A 938 10.00 -8.40 -10.06
C CYS A 938 9.86 -7.05 -10.81
N PRO A 939 10.54 -5.98 -10.36
CA PRO A 939 10.52 -4.66 -11.02
C PRO A 939 10.97 -4.62 -12.50
N TYR A 940 11.52 -5.72 -13.01
CA TYR A 940 11.96 -5.92 -14.39
C TYR A 940 11.16 -7.02 -15.14
N GLY A 941 10.14 -7.63 -14.51
CA GLY A 941 9.24 -8.63 -15.09
C GLY A 941 9.30 -10.01 -14.42
N GLU A 942 8.61 -11.00 -15.00
CA GLU A 942 8.47 -12.35 -14.44
C GLU A 942 9.82 -13.08 -14.29
N ILE A 943 10.11 -13.51 -13.06
CA ILE A 943 11.03 -14.61 -12.75
C ILE A 943 10.17 -15.86 -12.53
N ALA A 944 10.45 -16.95 -13.26
CA ALA A 944 9.70 -18.21 -13.14
C ALA A 944 10.66 -19.38 -12.87
N VAL A 945 10.31 -20.23 -11.91
CA VAL A 945 11.10 -21.41 -11.51
C VAL A 945 10.21 -22.65 -11.57
N ASP A 946 10.69 -23.71 -12.22
CA ASP A 946 10.11 -25.06 -12.18
C ASP A 946 11.26 -26.05 -11.93
N PHE A 947 11.46 -26.40 -10.66
CA PHE A 947 12.49 -27.30 -10.14
C PHE A 947 11.93 -28.71 -9.96
N LYS A 948 12.69 -29.71 -10.38
CA LYS A 948 12.41 -31.14 -10.17
C LYS A 948 13.68 -31.90 -9.82
N ARG A 949 13.62 -32.80 -8.83
CA ARG A 949 14.70 -33.70 -8.43
C ARG A 949 14.33 -35.15 -8.75
N GLY A 950 15.20 -35.83 -9.47
CA GLY A 950 15.08 -37.25 -9.81
C GLY A 950 15.49 -38.16 -8.64
N LYS A 951 15.05 -39.43 -8.69
CA LYS A 951 15.43 -40.46 -7.69
C LYS A 951 16.92 -40.85 -7.76
N ASP A 952 17.58 -40.50 -8.85
CA ASP A 952 19.01 -40.58 -9.10
C ASP A 952 19.80 -39.37 -8.56
N GLY A 953 19.13 -38.42 -7.91
CA GLY A 953 19.72 -37.18 -7.38
C GLY A 953 19.82 -36.05 -8.42
N VAL A 954 19.64 -36.36 -9.70
CA VAL A 954 19.76 -35.39 -10.80
C VAL A 954 18.64 -34.35 -10.72
N VAL A 955 19.00 -33.07 -10.77
CA VAL A 955 18.05 -31.95 -10.77
C VAL A 955 17.83 -31.43 -12.18
N VAL A 956 16.58 -31.06 -12.49
CA VAL A 956 16.22 -30.25 -13.66
C VAL A 956 15.53 -28.99 -13.15
N LEU A 957 16.08 -27.83 -13.54
CA LEU A 957 15.57 -26.50 -13.23
C LEU A 957 15.23 -25.79 -14.56
N GLU A 958 13.94 -25.54 -14.81
CA GLU A 958 13.54 -24.58 -15.83
C GLU A 958 13.46 -23.19 -15.17
N LEU A 959 14.08 -22.19 -15.80
CA LEU A 959 14.19 -20.83 -15.29
C LEU A 959 13.84 -19.81 -16.38
N THR A 960 12.87 -18.92 -16.11
CA THR A 960 12.67 -17.66 -16.84
C THR A 960 13.37 -16.54 -16.09
N VAL A 961 14.14 -15.75 -16.81
CA VAL A 961 14.87 -14.58 -16.31
C VAL A 961 14.40 -13.32 -17.08
N PRO A 962 13.95 -12.25 -16.40
CA PRO A 962 13.50 -11.02 -17.06
C PRO A 962 14.65 -10.22 -17.68
N LEU A 963 14.31 -9.37 -18.65
CA LEU A 963 15.30 -8.54 -19.36
C LEU A 963 15.97 -7.53 -18.41
N SER A 964 17.23 -7.21 -18.70
CA SER A 964 18.04 -6.29 -17.90
C SER A 964 18.26 -6.71 -16.44
N THR A 965 18.14 -8.02 -16.15
CA THR A 965 18.56 -8.65 -14.88
C THR A 965 19.61 -9.74 -15.13
N THR A 966 20.35 -10.13 -14.09
CA THR A 966 21.41 -11.14 -14.16
C THR A 966 21.39 -12.03 -12.91
N PRO A 967 20.86 -13.25 -12.98
CA PRO A 967 20.86 -14.17 -11.86
C PRO A 967 22.14 -14.99 -11.75
N THR A 968 22.50 -15.28 -10.50
CA THR A 968 23.48 -16.31 -10.15
C THR A 968 22.73 -17.55 -9.65
N VAL A 969 22.74 -18.63 -10.42
CA VAL A 969 22.22 -19.93 -9.95
C VAL A 969 23.26 -20.53 -9.02
N LEU A 970 22.91 -20.79 -7.76
CA LEU A 970 23.81 -21.47 -6.82
C LEU A 970 23.67 -22.99 -7.00
N LEU A 971 24.79 -23.70 -7.02
CA LEU A 971 24.82 -25.16 -7.16
C LEU A 971 24.98 -25.84 -5.79
N PRO A 972 24.56 -27.13 -5.64
CA PRO A 972 24.59 -27.83 -4.36
C PRO A 972 25.94 -27.79 -3.64
N ASP A 973 27.04 -27.94 -4.39
CA ASP A 973 28.40 -27.92 -3.88
C ASP A 973 29.42 -27.58 -5.00
N PRO A 974 30.69 -27.25 -4.70
CA PRO A 974 31.68 -26.86 -5.70
C PRO A 974 32.08 -27.92 -6.74
N SER A 975 31.71 -29.19 -6.55
CA SER A 975 31.97 -30.29 -7.48
C SER A 975 30.77 -30.63 -8.38
N SER A 976 29.60 -30.04 -8.11
CA SER A 976 28.39 -30.16 -8.93
C SER A 976 28.66 -29.78 -10.40
N MET A 977 28.15 -30.59 -11.33
CA MET A 977 28.20 -30.28 -12.77
C MET A 977 26.82 -29.84 -13.26
N ALA A 978 26.77 -28.82 -14.11
CA ALA A 978 25.52 -28.31 -14.65
C ALA A 978 25.57 -28.17 -16.18
N GLN A 979 24.65 -28.85 -16.86
CA GLN A 979 24.39 -28.70 -18.29
C GLN A 979 23.29 -27.65 -18.49
N VAL A 980 23.67 -26.48 -19.01
CA VAL A 980 22.80 -25.33 -19.28
C VAL A 980 22.42 -25.31 -20.76
N THR A 981 21.11 -25.33 -21.04
CA THR A 981 20.54 -25.18 -22.38
C THR A 981 19.59 -23.99 -22.41
N ARG A 982 19.83 -23.01 -23.29
CA ARG A 982 18.93 -21.86 -23.46
C ARG A 982 17.88 -22.17 -24.52
N HIS A 983 16.60 -21.94 -24.22
CA HIS A 983 15.49 -22.35 -25.10
C HIS A 983 15.51 -21.71 -26.49
N ALA A 984 16.09 -20.51 -26.61
CA ALA A 984 16.27 -19.79 -27.88
C ALA A 984 17.40 -20.36 -28.77
N ASP A 985 18.34 -21.13 -28.20
CA ASP A 985 19.40 -21.83 -28.93
C ASP A 985 19.51 -23.27 -28.42
N LYS A 986 18.59 -24.11 -28.89
CA LYS A 986 18.55 -25.54 -28.56
C LYS A 986 19.74 -26.33 -29.11
N SER A 987 20.57 -25.72 -29.94
CA SER A 987 21.77 -26.33 -30.54
C SER A 987 23.02 -26.22 -29.67
N SER A 988 23.05 -25.33 -28.67
CA SER A 988 24.17 -25.22 -27.74
C SER A 988 23.77 -25.49 -26.29
N SER A 989 24.34 -26.57 -25.72
CA SER A 989 24.38 -26.78 -24.28
C SER A 989 25.80 -26.54 -23.76
N LYS A 990 25.95 -25.73 -22.72
CA LYS A 990 27.24 -25.55 -22.03
C LYS A 990 27.27 -26.43 -20.78
N THR A 991 28.42 -27.01 -20.47
CA THR A 991 28.65 -27.68 -19.19
C THR A 991 29.57 -26.81 -18.35
N GLU A 992 29.14 -26.49 -17.15
CA GLU A 992 29.91 -25.73 -16.16
C GLU A 992 30.05 -26.56 -14.87
N THR A 993 31.13 -26.34 -14.13
CA THR A 993 31.44 -27.05 -12.87
C THR A 993 31.91 -26.03 -11.85
N GLY A 994 31.35 -26.05 -10.66
CA GLY A 994 31.65 -25.08 -9.61
C GLY A 994 30.48 -24.88 -8.66
N ALA A 995 30.58 -23.88 -7.79
CA ALA A 995 29.54 -23.56 -6.80
C ALA A 995 28.37 -22.72 -7.34
N SER A 996 28.49 -22.16 -8.56
CA SER A 996 27.47 -21.26 -9.13
C SER A 996 27.62 -21.06 -10.64
N ILE A 997 26.54 -20.65 -11.30
CA ILE A 997 26.47 -20.28 -12.72
C ILE A 997 25.90 -18.87 -12.86
N LEU A 998 26.53 -18.02 -13.67
CA LEU A 998 26.00 -16.70 -14.02
C LEU A 998 25.19 -16.78 -15.33
N LEU A 999 23.90 -16.42 -15.27
CA LEU A 999 23.03 -16.39 -16.44
C LEU A 999 22.62 -14.94 -16.78
N ARG A 1000 22.10 -14.75 -18.00
CA ARG A 1000 21.46 -13.49 -18.43
C ARG A 1000 19.94 -13.70 -18.52
N HIS A 1001 19.22 -12.72 -19.01
CA HIS A 1001 17.78 -12.83 -19.30
C HIS A 1001 17.42 -14.00 -20.23
N GLY A 1002 16.14 -14.35 -20.31
CA GLY A 1002 15.62 -15.41 -21.19
C GLY A 1002 15.28 -16.71 -20.47
N LYS A 1003 15.02 -17.78 -21.25
CA LYS A 1003 14.52 -19.07 -20.74
C LYS A 1003 15.55 -20.18 -20.85
N TYR A 1004 15.74 -20.93 -19.78
CA TYR A 1004 16.81 -21.91 -19.60
C TYR A 1004 16.30 -23.22 -19.01
N SER A 1005 16.82 -24.35 -19.49
CA SER A 1005 16.80 -25.64 -18.82
C SER A 1005 18.21 -25.90 -18.28
N VAL A 1006 18.34 -26.04 -16.96
CA VAL A 1006 19.59 -26.37 -16.27
C VAL A 1006 19.47 -27.75 -15.66
N ARG A 1007 20.28 -28.69 -16.12
CA ARG A 1007 20.37 -30.06 -15.58
C ARG A 1007 21.61 -30.18 -14.71
N ILE A 1008 21.43 -30.46 -13.42
CA ILE A 1008 22.52 -30.52 -12.42
C ILE A 1008 22.71 -31.98 -11.98
N THR A 1009 23.97 -32.42 -11.89
CA THR A 1009 24.40 -33.78 -11.53
C THR A 1009 25.55 -33.75 -10.54
#